data_AF-D4ZJ40-F1
#
_entry.id   AF-D4ZJ40-F1
#
_cell.length_a   1.000
_cell.length_b   1.000
_cell.length_c   1.000
_cell.angle_alpha   90.00
_cell.angle_beta   90.00
_cell.angle_gamma   90.00
#
_symmetry.space_group_name_H-M   'P 1'
#
loop_
_entity.id
_entity.type
_entity.pdbx_description
1 polymer ?
#
loop_
_entity_poly.entity_id
_entity_poly.type
_entity_poly.pdbx_seq_one_letter_code
_entity_poly.pdbx_strand_id
1 'polypeptide(L)'
;MYNKMILCSLLSFILFGCGGGSGGEKKPTILPFAYNVTIDGNTRIGELVRGQYEFEANDKSESDASTTYWLKGDGTKISDGDRLLLDDTSLEGGEVKFCVLPINAGNRLKGDLVCSQSAYVDSRVIIHIPTVSFLFVSEASRVGHELTVLVDGSIQELTYHWYKDDVQIPDIRVGTLALTKKYEGLRIHVCTTYDSSSNDKSCSEKTAPIRAAMGSAPTVDSLSLNFGADEIKVGETITVEAVYIDIDDDKEDSVRRQYRWYSKESIVGNAKSLLVSPQVVNQSIKACVTVYAKTGSPKASEQTCSKDVYVIEKDPVAPIVSGVSIRGINIEGYRLKGEYRYFDGNNDTEGKSLLEWKLDADHSPALTEGDTIRLSASIVEQASLINKATPSIYFCVTPYDELGTKGKTACEAQRLATISFKGSLTPGGELAIENFYYPEFTQSWWQAKGSEFQYSMSFKSNFFNSWKGSVFYDSIVFTRYRPVQFCVKATDIDGDEQDICKEVTYDEKYENVSGAPLGGNKVAFEPMKEYNVDVDGNKYRLYRPILASEFTIISGGEFLSAESVIYDTFLGKETDAARGIKLTPNEAIKYCQRTSGGVVPNKVLKAAFFSNSEDSIIRNWSSFESAEWLVISERGKPVEYGTWAADAFEETPIEADPNKTYRFICHHKLGAQL
;
A
#
# COMPACT_ATOMS: atom_id res chain seq x y z
N MET A 1 90.73 -44.66 -1.37
CA MET A 1 92.04 -45.15 -1.85
C MET A 1 92.58 -46.12 -0.83
N TYR A 2 92.88 -47.36 -1.26
CA TYR A 2 93.93 -48.25 -0.73
C TYR A 2 93.76 -48.79 0.72
N ASN A 3 94.20 -49.99 1.11
CA ASN A 3 95.00 -51.04 0.48
C ASN A 3 94.85 -52.35 1.28
N LYS A 4 94.89 -53.48 0.57
CA LYS A 4 95.72 -54.69 0.80
C LYS A 4 96.25 -55.06 2.22
N MET A 5 96.16 -56.36 2.48
CA MET A 5 97.28 -57.31 2.77
C MET A 5 97.70 -57.66 4.21
N ILE A 6 98.01 -58.97 4.33
CA ILE A 6 99.10 -59.63 5.10
C ILE A 6 98.85 -59.73 6.63
N LEU A 7 98.71 -60.89 7.29
CA LEU A 7 99.52 -62.13 7.39
C LEU A 7 100.80 -61.99 8.26
N CYS A 8 100.83 -62.59 9.46
CA CYS A 8 102.05 -63.09 10.15
C CYS A 8 101.60 -63.86 11.42
N SER A 9 101.77 -65.18 11.59
CA SER A 9 102.98 -66.04 11.63
C SER A 9 103.76 -65.92 12.95
N LEU A 10 103.72 -66.94 13.82
CA LEU A 10 104.82 -67.85 14.27
C LEU A 10 104.86 -67.84 15.83
N LEU A 11 105.25 -68.86 16.61
CA LEU A 11 106.40 -69.75 16.48
C LEU A 11 106.33 -70.91 17.52
N SER A 12 106.78 -72.11 17.10
CA SER A 12 107.53 -73.18 17.82
C SER A 12 107.02 -73.78 19.15
N PHE A 13 107.07 -75.11 19.36
CA PHE A 13 108.31 -75.89 19.40
C PHE A 13 108.19 -77.33 18.90
N ILE A 14 109.26 -77.75 18.25
CA ILE A 14 109.60 -79.08 17.73
C ILE A 14 110.13 -79.94 18.89
N LEU A 15 109.91 -81.25 18.85
CA LEU A 15 110.95 -82.25 19.13
C LEU A 15 110.66 -83.56 18.39
N PHE A 16 111.67 -83.98 17.63
CA PHE A 16 111.77 -85.19 16.83
C PHE A 16 111.96 -86.44 17.69
N GLY A 17 111.53 -87.59 17.15
CA GLY A 17 112.46 -88.71 17.06
C GLY A 17 111.87 -90.11 17.14
N CYS A 18 112.28 -90.93 16.16
CA CYS A 18 112.19 -92.40 16.07
C CYS A 18 110.80 -93.00 15.81
N GLY A 19 110.61 -93.96 14.92
CA GLY A 19 111.54 -94.76 14.12
C GLY A 19 110.89 -96.13 13.86
N GLY A 20 110.95 -96.58 12.59
CA GLY A 20 110.98 -98.01 12.24
C GLY A 20 109.75 -98.88 12.43
N GLY A 21 108.99 -99.07 11.33
CA GLY A 21 108.69 -100.38 10.73
C GLY A 21 108.00 -101.49 11.55
N SER A 22 106.81 -101.90 11.10
CA SER A 22 106.48 -103.30 10.77
C SER A 22 105.12 -103.34 10.07
N GLY A 23 105.00 -104.19 9.05
CA GLY A 23 103.79 -104.33 8.24
C GLY A 23 102.63 -105.03 8.96
N GLY A 24 101.43 -104.90 8.38
CA GLY A 24 100.27 -105.72 8.71
C GLY A 24 98.92 -105.02 8.50
N GLU A 25 98.14 -105.52 7.54
CA GLU A 25 96.69 -105.39 7.35
C GLU A 25 96.10 -104.08 6.80
N LYS A 26 95.47 -104.17 5.61
CA LYS A 26 94.49 -103.17 5.12
C LYS A 26 93.31 -103.15 6.09
N LYS A 27 93.22 -102.10 6.91
CA LYS A 27 92.00 -101.77 7.67
C LYS A 27 90.82 -101.59 6.69
N PRO A 28 89.62 -102.10 7.00
CA PRO A 28 88.43 -101.80 6.21
C PRO A 28 88.18 -100.29 6.18
N THR A 29 87.95 -99.75 4.98
CA THR A 29 87.55 -98.35 4.80
C THR A 29 86.17 -98.16 5.40
N ILE A 30 86.07 -97.40 6.49
CA ILE A 30 84.79 -97.06 7.12
C ILE A 30 84.25 -95.80 6.41
N LEU A 31 83.05 -95.88 5.85
CA LEU A 31 82.43 -94.79 5.10
C LEU A 31 81.71 -93.79 6.04
N PRO A 32 81.60 -92.51 5.65
CA PRO A 32 80.79 -91.55 6.41
C PRO A 32 79.30 -91.89 6.32
N PHE A 33 78.51 -91.43 7.28
CA PHE A 33 77.05 -91.58 7.23
C PHE A 33 76.34 -90.34 7.77
N ALA A 34 75.09 -90.15 7.33
CA ALA A 34 74.19 -89.12 7.82
C ALA A 34 73.08 -89.76 8.66
N TYR A 35 72.68 -89.10 9.75
CA TYR A 35 71.57 -89.52 10.61
C TYR A 35 70.73 -88.30 11.03
N ASN A 36 69.61 -88.53 11.71
CA ASN A 36 68.64 -87.47 12.05
C ASN A 36 68.16 -86.65 10.83
N VAL A 37 68.01 -87.30 9.67
CA VAL A 37 67.54 -86.64 8.44
C VAL A 37 66.03 -86.34 8.57
N THR A 38 65.68 -85.07 8.75
CA THR A 38 64.31 -84.61 9.00
C THR A 38 63.92 -83.41 8.14
N ILE A 39 62.62 -83.13 8.08
CA ILE A 39 62.04 -81.92 7.46
C ILE A 39 61.45 -81.07 8.57
N ASP A 40 61.81 -79.79 8.59
CA ASP A 40 61.34 -78.76 9.51
C ASP A 40 60.52 -77.70 8.76
N GLY A 41 59.40 -77.27 9.35
CA GLY A 41 58.43 -76.34 8.76
C GLY A 41 57.07 -76.97 8.41
N ASN A 42 56.11 -76.12 8.03
CA ASN A 42 54.76 -76.54 7.67
C ASN A 42 54.69 -76.92 6.18
N THR A 43 54.35 -78.17 5.87
CA THR A 43 54.25 -78.64 4.50
C THR A 43 52.90 -78.29 3.87
N ARG A 44 52.68 -77.00 3.61
CA ARG A 44 51.55 -76.48 2.81
C ARG A 44 52.04 -75.81 1.54
N ILE A 45 51.25 -75.86 0.47
CA ILE A 45 51.53 -75.09 -0.76
C ILE A 45 51.70 -73.60 -0.42
N GLY A 46 52.83 -73.04 -0.85
CA GLY A 46 53.26 -71.65 -0.64
C GLY A 46 54.26 -71.45 0.51
N GLU A 47 54.53 -72.47 1.32
CA GLU A 47 55.44 -72.38 2.49
C GLU A 47 56.88 -72.83 2.17
N LEU A 48 57.85 -72.31 2.93
CA LEU A 48 59.26 -72.70 2.84
C LEU A 48 59.59 -73.74 3.92
N VAL A 49 60.07 -74.92 3.50
CA VAL A 49 60.51 -75.99 4.41
C VAL A 49 62.01 -76.19 4.35
N ARG A 50 62.60 -76.75 5.42
CA ARG A 50 64.04 -76.93 5.57
C ARG A 50 64.39 -78.36 5.98
N GLY A 51 65.35 -78.96 5.27
CA GLY A 51 65.94 -80.24 5.60
C GLY A 51 67.05 -80.09 6.63
N GLN A 52 67.09 -81.00 7.60
CA GLN A 52 68.11 -81.04 8.64
C GLN A 52 68.70 -82.45 8.70
N TYR A 53 70.00 -82.56 9.05
CA TYR A 53 70.69 -83.82 9.29
C TYR A 53 71.92 -83.60 10.17
N GLU A 54 72.41 -84.68 10.76
CA GLU A 54 73.71 -84.77 11.41
C GLU A 54 74.64 -85.69 10.62
N PHE A 55 75.94 -85.37 10.64
CA PHE A 55 76.97 -86.03 9.85
C PHE A 55 78.05 -86.63 10.75
N GLU A 56 78.43 -87.88 10.47
CA GLU A 56 79.56 -88.54 11.13
C GLU A 56 80.54 -89.10 10.10
N ALA A 57 81.78 -88.57 10.13
CA ALA A 57 82.84 -88.90 9.18
C ALA A 57 83.39 -90.33 9.32
N ASN A 58 83.18 -90.97 10.48
CA ASN A 58 83.66 -92.31 10.84
C ASN A 58 85.19 -92.55 10.75
N ASP A 59 85.99 -91.52 10.51
CA ASP A 59 87.46 -91.53 10.55
C ASP A 59 88.07 -90.56 11.59
N LYS A 60 87.21 -89.92 12.39
CA LYS A 60 87.53 -88.96 13.47
C LYS A 60 88.31 -87.70 13.06
N SER A 61 88.40 -87.35 11.78
CA SER A 61 89.16 -86.14 11.38
C SER A 61 88.65 -85.34 10.18
N GLU A 62 87.55 -85.71 9.54
CA GLU A 62 87.05 -85.01 8.34
C GLU A 62 85.81 -84.14 8.62
N SER A 63 85.70 -83.00 7.94
CA SER A 63 84.51 -82.13 7.97
C SER A 63 83.47 -82.55 6.93
N ASP A 64 82.22 -82.12 7.14
CA ASP A 64 81.09 -82.42 6.28
C ASP A 64 81.19 -81.71 4.90
N ALA A 65 81.11 -82.48 3.81
CA ALA A 65 80.96 -81.98 2.43
C ALA A 65 79.79 -82.67 1.70
N SER A 66 78.80 -83.14 2.46
CA SER A 66 77.65 -83.87 1.96
C SER A 66 76.81 -83.03 1.00
N THR A 67 76.16 -83.71 0.07
CA THR A 67 75.23 -83.07 -0.88
C THR A 67 73.80 -83.40 -0.49
N THR A 68 72.93 -82.40 -0.50
CA THR A 68 71.53 -82.55 -0.11
C THR A 68 70.60 -82.16 -1.24
N TYR A 69 69.44 -82.82 -1.31
CA TYR A 69 68.42 -82.53 -2.30
C TYR A 69 67.04 -83.04 -1.87
N TRP A 70 66.00 -82.58 -2.54
CA TRP A 70 64.61 -82.91 -2.29
C TRP A 70 64.06 -83.81 -3.38
N LEU A 71 63.29 -84.82 -2.99
CA LEU A 71 62.59 -85.73 -3.88
C LEU A 71 61.08 -85.66 -3.65
N LYS A 72 60.29 -85.91 -4.70
CA LYS A 72 58.88 -86.29 -4.58
C LYS A 72 58.79 -87.71 -4.00
N GLY A 73 57.62 -88.08 -3.50
CA GLY A 73 57.34 -89.42 -2.98
C GLY A 73 57.63 -90.55 -3.98
N ASP A 74 57.53 -90.26 -5.29
CA ASP A 74 57.85 -91.17 -6.39
C ASP A 74 59.35 -91.29 -6.72
N GLY A 75 60.21 -90.52 -6.03
CA GLY A 75 61.66 -90.52 -6.22
C GLY A 75 62.18 -89.48 -7.22
N THR A 76 61.31 -88.71 -7.87
CA THR A 76 61.70 -87.64 -8.80
C THR A 76 62.36 -86.49 -8.05
N LYS A 77 63.50 -85.98 -8.53
CA LYS A 77 64.20 -84.86 -7.89
C LYS A 77 63.48 -83.54 -8.13
N ILE A 78 63.23 -82.80 -7.04
CA ILE A 78 62.58 -81.48 -7.04
C ILE A 78 63.64 -80.38 -7.10
N SER A 79 64.58 -80.37 -6.14
CA SER A 79 65.57 -79.29 -5.99
C SER A 79 66.82 -79.78 -5.27
N ASP A 80 67.94 -79.08 -5.44
CA ASP A 80 69.17 -79.22 -4.64
C ASP A 80 69.14 -78.29 -3.41
N GLY A 81 69.92 -78.61 -2.38
CA GLY A 81 70.10 -77.79 -1.18
C GLY A 81 69.23 -78.22 0.01
N ASP A 82 69.32 -77.48 1.12
CA ASP A 82 68.66 -77.78 2.39
C ASP A 82 67.28 -77.11 2.53
N ARG A 83 66.80 -76.38 1.53
CA ARG A 83 65.54 -75.63 1.56
C ARG A 83 64.69 -75.92 0.32
N LEU A 84 63.37 -75.97 0.51
CA LEU A 84 62.40 -76.13 -0.57
C LEU A 84 61.22 -75.18 -0.34
N LEU A 85 60.93 -74.33 -1.32
CA LEU A 85 59.67 -73.59 -1.39
C LEU A 85 58.63 -74.49 -2.06
N LEU A 86 57.48 -74.70 -1.42
CA LEU A 86 56.40 -75.53 -1.94
C LEU A 86 55.49 -74.71 -2.87
N ASP A 87 56.05 -74.13 -3.93
CA ASP A 87 55.33 -73.26 -4.88
C ASP A 87 54.78 -73.98 -6.10
N ASP A 88 55.27 -75.19 -6.39
CA ASP A 88 54.76 -76.06 -7.44
C ASP A 88 53.47 -76.75 -6.99
N THR A 89 52.33 -76.34 -7.56
CA THR A 89 51.01 -76.94 -7.28
C THR A 89 50.95 -78.43 -7.65
N SER A 90 51.87 -78.96 -8.46
CA SER A 90 51.98 -80.40 -8.71
C SER A 90 52.47 -81.20 -7.50
N LEU A 91 52.89 -80.53 -6.41
CA LEU A 91 53.20 -81.16 -5.13
C LEU A 91 51.96 -81.32 -4.25
N GLU A 92 50.85 -80.62 -4.55
CA GLU A 92 49.62 -80.64 -3.75
C GLU A 92 49.04 -82.06 -3.66
N GLY A 93 48.78 -82.51 -2.43
CA GLY A 93 48.30 -83.86 -2.17
C GLY A 93 49.33 -84.96 -2.39
N GLY A 94 50.58 -84.60 -2.67
CA GLY A 94 51.72 -85.49 -2.78
C GLY A 94 52.60 -85.52 -1.52
N GLU A 95 53.69 -86.29 -1.60
CA GLU A 95 54.70 -86.36 -0.54
C GLU A 95 56.04 -85.81 -1.03
N VAL A 96 56.82 -85.22 -0.11
CA VAL A 96 58.20 -84.80 -0.34
C VAL A 96 59.14 -85.45 0.67
N LYS A 97 60.39 -85.70 0.26
CA LYS A 97 61.47 -86.25 1.09
C LYS A 97 62.72 -85.39 0.96
N PHE A 98 63.43 -85.21 2.08
CA PHE A 98 64.75 -84.59 2.10
C PHE A 98 65.82 -85.68 2.14
N CYS A 99 66.77 -85.66 1.20
CA CYS A 99 67.78 -86.70 1.05
C CYS A 99 69.19 -86.12 1.13
N VAL A 100 70.08 -86.87 1.78
CA VAL A 100 71.47 -86.49 2.06
C VAL A 100 72.39 -87.63 1.61
N LEU A 101 73.36 -87.31 0.75
CA LEU A 101 74.45 -88.21 0.40
C LEU A 101 75.69 -87.78 1.21
N PRO A 102 76.11 -88.55 2.23
CA PRO A 102 77.19 -88.17 3.13
C PRO A 102 78.55 -88.27 2.45
N ILE A 103 79.36 -87.19 2.52
CA ILE A 103 80.68 -87.13 1.88
C ILE A 103 81.70 -86.46 2.80
N ASN A 104 82.84 -87.10 3.02
CA ASN A 104 83.99 -86.51 3.71
C ASN A 104 84.65 -85.41 2.86
N ALA A 105 84.94 -84.25 3.46
CA ALA A 105 85.52 -83.11 2.73
C ALA A 105 86.92 -83.36 2.15
N GLY A 106 87.78 -84.10 2.84
CA GLY A 106 89.15 -84.41 2.41
C GLY A 106 89.21 -85.58 1.45
N ASN A 107 89.04 -86.80 1.99
CA ASN A 107 89.20 -88.05 1.21
C ASN A 107 88.07 -88.32 0.20
N ARG A 108 86.96 -87.56 0.24
CA ARG A 108 85.81 -87.68 -0.67
C ARG A 108 85.17 -89.08 -0.69
N LEU A 109 85.38 -89.87 0.38
CA LEU A 109 84.62 -91.10 0.58
C LEU A 109 83.14 -90.76 0.70
N LYS A 110 82.31 -91.55 0.02
CA LYS A 110 80.86 -91.38 -0.02
C LYS A 110 80.21 -92.52 0.74
N GLY A 111 79.30 -92.20 1.65
CA GLY A 111 78.42 -93.19 2.24
C GLY A 111 77.17 -93.41 1.40
N ASP A 112 76.24 -94.16 1.98
CA ASP A 112 74.95 -94.45 1.37
C ASP A 112 73.99 -93.25 1.51
N LEU A 113 73.10 -93.10 0.52
CA LEU A 113 72.07 -92.07 0.55
C LEU A 113 71.07 -92.34 1.68
N VAL A 114 70.81 -91.32 2.52
CA VAL A 114 69.81 -91.38 3.59
C VAL A 114 68.75 -90.31 3.34
N CYS A 115 67.48 -90.68 3.41
CA CYS A 115 66.36 -89.75 3.24
C CYS A 115 65.50 -89.68 4.52
N SER A 116 64.85 -88.53 4.71
CA SER A 116 63.82 -88.34 5.74
C SER A 116 62.61 -89.23 5.49
N GLN A 117 61.74 -89.32 6.50
CA GLN A 117 60.36 -89.77 6.28
C GLN A 117 59.65 -88.85 5.27
N SER A 118 58.68 -89.39 4.55
CA SER A 118 57.80 -88.62 3.67
C SER A 118 57.02 -87.57 4.46
N ALA A 119 56.92 -86.35 3.94
CA ALA A 119 56.02 -85.32 4.45
C ALA A 119 54.95 -84.97 3.41
N TYR A 120 53.69 -85.01 3.81
CA TYR A 120 52.54 -84.73 2.94
C TYR A 120 52.35 -83.23 2.74
N VAL A 121 52.06 -82.80 1.51
CA VAL A 121 51.87 -81.39 1.16
C VAL A 121 50.38 -81.04 1.12
N ASP A 122 49.94 -80.23 2.08
CA ASP A 122 48.55 -79.80 2.29
C ASP A 122 48.15 -78.63 1.35
N SER A 123 46.85 -78.52 1.05
CA SER A 123 46.28 -77.54 0.14
C SER A 123 45.92 -76.20 0.81
N ARG A 124 45.70 -75.15 0.01
CA ARG A 124 45.33 -73.80 0.48
C ARG A 124 43.80 -73.60 0.42
N VAL A 125 43.15 -73.25 1.54
CA VAL A 125 41.69 -72.96 1.58
C VAL A 125 41.38 -71.59 0.95
N ILE A 126 40.51 -71.56 -0.06
CA ILE A 126 39.89 -70.34 -0.59
C ILE A 126 38.52 -70.16 0.08
N ILE A 127 38.30 -69.03 0.77
CA ILE A 127 36.98 -68.68 1.34
C ILE A 127 36.15 -68.00 0.24
N HIS A 128 34.97 -68.55 -0.09
CA HIS A 128 33.97 -67.88 -0.93
C HIS A 128 33.11 -66.94 -0.09
N ILE A 129 33.01 -65.68 -0.50
CA ILE A 129 32.10 -64.68 0.08
C ILE A 129 30.68 -65.02 -0.42
N PRO A 130 29.68 -65.23 0.45
CA PRO A 130 28.35 -65.60 0.01
C PRO A 130 27.63 -64.44 -0.68
N THR A 131 26.85 -64.73 -1.72
CA THR A 131 25.97 -63.73 -2.34
C THR A 131 24.60 -63.74 -1.66
N VAL A 132 24.03 -62.55 -1.44
CA VAL A 132 22.74 -62.37 -0.75
C VAL A 132 21.73 -61.81 -1.75
N SER A 133 20.58 -62.45 -1.87
CA SER A 133 19.48 -62.03 -2.75
C SER A 133 18.12 -62.31 -2.12
N PHE A 134 17.03 -61.92 -2.78
CA PHE A 134 15.66 -62.23 -2.36
C PHE A 134 15.05 -63.32 -3.23
N LEU A 135 14.34 -64.25 -2.62
CA LEU A 135 13.54 -65.25 -3.31
C LEU A 135 12.28 -64.57 -3.89
N PHE A 136 12.08 -64.64 -5.21
CA PHE A 136 10.91 -64.11 -5.96
C PHE A 136 10.60 -62.60 -5.80
N VAL A 137 11.52 -61.72 -6.19
CA VAL A 137 11.43 -60.25 -5.97
C VAL A 137 10.24 -59.55 -6.64
N SER A 138 9.83 -59.97 -7.84
CA SER A 138 8.86 -59.21 -8.66
C SER A 138 7.40 -59.36 -8.21
N GLU A 139 7.04 -60.47 -7.56
CA GLU A 139 5.69 -60.73 -7.05
C GLU A 139 5.57 -60.56 -5.53
N ALA A 140 6.67 -60.73 -4.78
CA ALA A 140 6.68 -60.64 -3.32
C ALA A 140 6.79 -59.20 -2.77
N SER A 141 7.08 -58.19 -3.60
CA SER A 141 7.21 -56.79 -3.16
C SER A 141 5.85 -56.10 -2.95
N ARG A 142 4.98 -56.67 -2.11
CA ARG A 142 3.63 -56.17 -1.80
C ARG A 142 3.34 -56.29 -0.31
N VAL A 143 2.61 -55.33 0.27
CA VAL A 143 2.07 -55.45 1.63
C VAL A 143 1.22 -56.72 1.74
N GLY A 144 1.44 -57.50 2.80
CA GLY A 144 0.83 -58.80 3.05
C GLY A 144 1.70 -60.00 2.65
N HIS A 145 2.77 -59.79 1.88
CA HIS A 145 3.76 -60.83 1.54
C HIS A 145 4.97 -60.81 2.48
N GLU A 146 5.82 -61.83 2.39
CA GLU A 146 7.08 -61.93 3.13
C GLU A 146 8.26 -61.92 2.14
N LEU A 147 9.30 -61.14 2.47
CA LEU A 147 10.59 -61.25 1.79
C LEU A 147 11.42 -62.35 2.45
N THR A 148 11.87 -63.32 1.67
CA THR A 148 12.77 -64.38 2.12
C THR A 148 14.14 -64.19 1.51
N VAL A 149 15.17 -64.19 2.35
CA VAL A 149 16.57 -64.03 1.94
C VAL A 149 17.11 -65.36 1.43
N LEU A 150 17.77 -65.33 0.27
CA LEU A 150 18.49 -66.45 -0.31
C LEU A 150 19.99 -66.15 -0.25
N VAL A 151 20.75 -67.09 0.30
CA VAL A 151 22.20 -66.99 0.46
C VAL A 151 22.85 -68.12 -0.33
N ASP A 152 23.72 -67.78 -1.28
CA ASP A 152 24.49 -68.75 -2.07
C ASP A 152 25.93 -68.79 -1.55
N GLY A 153 26.34 -69.93 -0.97
CA GLY A 153 27.63 -70.12 -0.27
C GLY A 153 27.52 -70.94 1.04
N SER A 154 28.68 -71.34 1.61
CA SER A 154 28.77 -72.26 2.77
C SER A 154 28.03 -71.77 4.04
N ILE A 155 27.30 -72.72 4.65
CA ILE A 155 26.26 -72.61 5.67
C ILE A 155 26.71 -72.33 7.13
N GLN A 156 27.57 -71.33 7.37
CA GLN A 156 27.79 -70.87 8.76
C GLN A 156 26.66 -69.95 9.26
N GLU A 157 26.59 -69.73 10.58
CA GLU A 157 25.61 -68.82 11.20
C GLU A 157 25.81 -67.37 10.71
N LEU A 158 24.76 -66.79 10.10
CA LEU A 158 24.75 -65.42 9.58
C LEU A 158 23.89 -64.52 10.46
N THR A 159 24.32 -63.27 10.65
CA THR A 159 23.49 -62.22 11.27
C THR A 159 22.86 -61.34 10.19
N TYR A 160 21.54 -61.17 10.20
CA TYR A 160 20.80 -60.35 9.24
C TYR A 160 20.53 -58.95 9.77
N HIS A 161 20.74 -57.93 8.93
CA HIS A 161 20.44 -56.54 9.22
C HIS A 161 19.55 -55.99 8.09
N TRP A 162 18.30 -55.69 8.42
CA TRP A 162 17.31 -55.17 7.48
C TRP A 162 17.30 -53.65 7.44
N TYR A 163 17.01 -53.08 6.27
CA TYR A 163 16.99 -51.64 6.04
C TYR A 163 15.74 -51.24 5.25
N LYS A 164 15.14 -50.09 5.61
CA LYS A 164 14.08 -49.40 4.85
C LYS A 164 14.62 -48.05 4.38
N ASP A 165 14.65 -47.80 3.08
CA ASP A 165 15.25 -46.58 2.49
C ASP A 165 16.59 -46.20 3.14
N ASP A 166 17.49 -47.19 3.28
CA ASP A 166 18.82 -47.06 3.90
C ASP A 166 18.85 -46.80 5.42
N VAL A 167 17.69 -46.82 6.09
CA VAL A 167 17.59 -46.75 7.54
C VAL A 167 17.41 -48.14 8.12
N GLN A 168 18.28 -48.54 9.05
CA GLN A 168 18.23 -49.85 9.68
C GLN A 168 16.89 -50.04 10.42
N ILE A 169 16.29 -51.21 10.24
CA ILE A 169 15.13 -51.68 11.00
C ILE A 169 15.67 -52.39 12.25
N PRO A 170 15.49 -51.83 13.46
CA PRO A 170 15.97 -52.47 14.68
C PRO A 170 15.26 -53.81 14.93
N ASP A 171 15.92 -54.68 15.68
CA ASP A 171 15.36 -55.92 16.25
C ASP A 171 14.91 -57.05 15.31
N ILE A 172 15.15 -56.92 13.99
CA ILE A 172 14.95 -58.02 13.04
C ILE A 172 16.31 -58.62 12.69
N ARG A 173 16.53 -59.89 13.05
CA ARG A 173 17.79 -60.63 12.84
C ARG A 173 17.64 -61.96 12.11
N VAL A 174 16.44 -62.23 11.59
CA VAL A 174 16.12 -63.47 10.86
C VAL A 174 16.14 -63.22 9.34
N GLY A 175 16.28 -64.29 8.57
CA GLY A 175 16.31 -64.27 7.09
C GLY A 175 14.97 -64.03 6.41
N THR A 176 13.96 -63.56 7.13
CA THR A 176 12.64 -63.22 6.58
C THR A 176 12.13 -61.87 7.12
N LEU A 177 11.33 -61.16 6.32
CA LEU A 177 10.67 -59.93 6.70
C LEU A 177 9.24 -59.87 6.16
N ALA A 178 8.26 -59.90 7.07
CA ALA A 178 6.86 -59.66 6.72
C ALA A 178 6.64 -58.19 6.33
N LEU A 179 6.11 -57.97 5.12
CA LEU A 179 5.81 -56.65 4.59
C LEU A 179 4.43 -56.19 5.10
N THR A 180 4.40 -55.37 6.15
CA THR A 180 3.15 -54.78 6.64
C THR A 180 2.89 -53.38 6.04
N LYS A 181 1.71 -52.78 6.31
CA LYS A 181 1.32 -51.44 5.82
C LYS A 181 2.41 -50.37 6.09
N LYS A 182 3.26 -50.55 7.11
CA LYS A 182 4.37 -49.62 7.46
C LYS A 182 5.48 -49.53 6.41
N TYR A 183 5.55 -50.48 5.47
CA TYR A 183 6.60 -50.54 4.45
C TYR A 183 6.11 -50.14 3.05
N GLU A 184 4.81 -49.85 2.88
CA GLU A 184 4.25 -49.44 1.59
C GLU A 184 5.02 -48.23 1.01
N GLY A 185 5.42 -48.34 -0.25
CA GLY A 185 6.15 -47.31 -0.99
C GLY A 185 7.64 -47.20 -0.67
N LEU A 186 8.14 -47.87 0.37
CA LEU A 186 9.55 -47.87 0.75
C LEU A 186 10.32 -48.93 -0.04
N ARG A 187 11.65 -48.82 -0.09
CA ARG A 187 12.55 -49.85 -0.64
C ARG A 187 13.23 -50.59 0.49
N ILE A 188 13.25 -51.91 0.40
CA ILE A 188 13.85 -52.79 1.41
C ILE A 188 15.14 -53.40 0.86
N HIS A 189 16.16 -53.55 1.70
CA HIS A 189 17.29 -54.43 1.44
C HIS A 189 17.79 -55.05 2.75
N VAL A 190 18.62 -56.08 2.64
CA VAL A 190 19.22 -56.77 3.78
C VAL A 190 20.72 -56.89 3.59
N CYS A 191 21.48 -56.76 4.68
CA CYS A 191 22.91 -57.07 4.70
C CYS A 191 23.19 -58.16 5.73
N THR A 192 24.11 -59.07 5.41
CA THR A 192 24.56 -60.15 6.29
C THR A 192 26.05 -60.02 6.63
N THR A 193 26.45 -60.57 7.78
CA THR A 193 27.84 -60.66 8.25
C THR A 193 28.19 -62.10 8.64
N TYR A 194 29.40 -62.54 8.32
CA TYR A 194 29.98 -63.85 8.66
C TYR A 194 30.86 -63.69 9.90
N ASP A 195 30.39 -64.20 11.04
CA ASP A 195 30.94 -63.95 12.39
C ASP A 195 30.90 -62.47 12.83
N SER A 196 30.53 -62.26 14.10
CA SER A 196 30.48 -60.96 14.78
C SER A 196 31.82 -60.20 14.80
N SER A 197 32.93 -60.86 14.45
CA SER A 197 34.28 -60.32 14.46
C SER A 197 34.79 -59.84 13.08
N SER A 198 34.11 -60.18 11.97
CA SER A 198 34.55 -59.80 10.62
C SER A 198 33.83 -58.54 10.10
N ASN A 199 34.57 -57.71 9.35
CA ASN A 199 34.04 -56.51 8.70
C ASN A 199 33.45 -56.79 7.30
N ASP A 200 33.40 -58.06 6.88
CA ASP A 200 32.98 -58.44 5.54
C ASP A 200 31.44 -58.51 5.50
N LYS A 201 30.83 -57.54 4.82
CA LYS A 201 29.37 -57.39 4.65
C LYS A 201 28.95 -57.74 3.23
N SER A 202 27.93 -58.57 3.10
CA SER A 202 27.27 -58.88 1.83
C SER A 202 25.83 -58.37 1.87
N CYS A 203 25.40 -57.60 0.86
CA CYS A 203 24.07 -56.97 0.84
C CYS A 203 23.29 -57.40 -0.40
N SER A 204 21.97 -57.51 -0.27
CA SER A 204 21.06 -57.68 -1.39
C SER A 204 20.91 -56.39 -2.19
N GLU A 205 20.47 -56.52 -3.45
CA GLU A 205 19.88 -55.39 -4.16
C GLU A 205 18.63 -54.87 -3.43
N LYS A 206 18.32 -53.58 -3.64
CA LYS A 206 17.10 -52.96 -3.11
C LYS A 206 15.88 -53.46 -3.86
N THR A 207 14.80 -53.76 -3.15
CA THR A 207 13.51 -54.03 -3.79
C THR A 207 13.03 -52.82 -4.59
N ALA A 208 12.14 -53.07 -5.55
CA ALA A 208 11.25 -52.01 -6.01
C ALA A 208 10.42 -51.46 -4.82
N PRO A 209 9.86 -50.24 -4.91
CA PRO A 209 8.95 -49.73 -3.89
C PRO A 209 7.86 -50.77 -3.58
N ILE A 210 7.69 -51.10 -2.30
CA ILE A 210 6.70 -52.10 -1.88
C ILE A 210 5.32 -51.63 -2.32
N ARG A 211 4.64 -52.45 -3.12
CA ARG A 211 3.31 -52.16 -3.64
C ARG A 211 2.29 -52.26 -2.50
N ALA A 212 1.25 -51.43 -2.57
CA ALA A 212 0.14 -51.50 -1.65
C ALA A 212 -0.56 -52.87 -1.72
N ALA A 213 -1.22 -53.27 -0.64
CA ALA A 213 -2.12 -54.41 -0.67
C ALA A 213 -3.26 -54.12 -1.67
N MET A 214 -3.72 -55.16 -2.37
CA MET A 214 -4.95 -55.02 -3.17
C MET A 214 -6.13 -55.08 -2.20
N GLY A 215 -6.92 -54.02 -2.22
CA GLY A 215 -7.98 -53.75 -1.27
C GLY A 215 -9.21 -53.17 -1.94
N SER A 216 -10.06 -52.51 -1.17
CA SER A 216 -11.17 -51.74 -1.71
C SER A 216 -10.77 -50.27 -1.82
N ALA A 217 -11.49 -49.51 -2.66
CA ALA A 217 -11.38 -48.06 -2.62
C ALA A 217 -12.08 -47.53 -1.37
N PRO A 218 -11.61 -46.42 -0.77
CA PRO A 218 -12.35 -45.76 0.29
C PRO A 218 -13.69 -45.24 -0.25
N THR A 219 -14.65 -45.02 0.64
CA THR A 219 -15.94 -44.40 0.30
C THR A 219 -16.29 -43.26 1.25
N VAL A 220 -17.25 -42.44 0.85
CA VAL A 220 -17.85 -41.40 1.71
C VAL A 220 -19.14 -41.97 2.27
N ASP A 221 -19.16 -42.26 3.57
CA ASP A 221 -20.32 -42.86 4.25
C ASP A 221 -21.48 -41.87 4.39
N SER A 222 -21.16 -40.65 4.82
CA SER A 222 -22.12 -39.56 4.91
C SER A 222 -21.52 -38.25 4.44
N LEU A 223 -22.37 -37.47 3.77
CA LEU A 223 -22.07 -36.15 3.28
C LEU A 223 -23.17 -35.20 3.74
N SER A 224 -22.82 -34.26 4.61
CA SER A 224 -23.76 -33.30 5.18
C SER A 224 -23.31 -31.87 4.92
N LEU A 225 -24.28 -30.99 4.72
CA LEU A 225 -24.06 -29.56 4.65
C LEU A 225 -24.37 -28.98 6.02
N ASN A 226 -23.62 -27.97 6.47
CA ASN A 226 -23.92 -27.22 7.70
C ASN A 226 -25.17 -26.33 7.59
N PHE A 227 -25.94 -26.50 6.52
CA PHE A 227 -27.16 -25.76 6.22
C PHE A 227 -28.33 -26.74 6.15
N GLY A 228 -29.35 -26.52 6.99
CA GLY A 228 -30.47 -27.45 7.16
C GLY A 228 -31.63 -27.22 6.20
N ALA A 229 -31.74 -26.05 5.58
CA ALA A 229 -32.81 -25.73 4.64
C ALA A 229 -32.43 -26.11 3.19
N ASP A 230 -33.45 -26.24 2.34
CA ASP A 230 -33.27 -26.51 0.90
C ASP A 230 -32.90 -25.25 0.09
N GLU A 231 -32.81 -24.10 0.76
CA GLU A 231 -32.48 -22.79 0.18
C GLU A 231 -31.33 -22.13 0.95
N ILE A 232 -30.47 -21.35 0.30
CA ILE A 232 -29.39 -20.56 0.92
C ILE A 232 -29.33 -19.17 0.31
N LYS A 233 -29.01 -18.14 1.09
CA LYS A 233 -28.94 -16.75 0.59
C LYS A 233 -27.56 -16.42 0.02
N VAL A 234 -27.54 -15.55 -0.99
CA VAL A 234 -26.30 -14.93 -1.49
C VAL A 234 -25.56 -14.24 -0.33
N GLY A 235 -24.23 -14.42 -0.26
CA GLY A 235 -23.38 -13.89 0.81
C GLY A 235 -23.28 -14.79 2.05
N GLU A 236 -24.09 -15.85 2.17
CA GLU A 236 -23.91 -16.85 3.23
C GLU A 236 -22.79 -17.84 2.88
N THR A 237 -22.22 -18.50 3.89
CA THR A 237 -21.18 -19.52 3.72
C THR A 237 -21.75 -20.90 4.01
N ILE A 238 -21.66 -21.79 3.04
CA ILE A 238 -22.00 -23.21 3.18
C ILE A 238 -20.73 -24.05 3.30
N THR A 239 -20.76 -25.07 4.15
CA THR A 239 -19.63 -25.96 4.46
C THR A 239 -20.10 -27.40 4.34
N VAL A 240 -19.28 -28.23 3.71
CA VAL A 240 -19.54 -29.66 3.57
C VAL A 240 -18.68 -30.48 4.53
N GLU A 241 -19.32 -31.41 5.24
CA GLU A 241 -18.67 -32.44 6.05
C GLU A 241 -18.82 -33.80 5.38
N ALA A 242 -17.73 -34.56 5.37
CA ALA A 242 -17.64 -35.88 4.75
C ALA A 242 -16.99 -36.87 5.72
N VAL A 243 -17.64 -38.02 5.92
CA VAL A 243 -17.12 -39.12 6.74
C VAL A 243 -16.43 -40.14 5.84
N TYR A 244 -15.14 -40.33 6.08
CA TYR A 244 -14.31 -41.33 5.42
C TYR A 244 -14.60 -42.71 6.01
N ILE A 245 -14.79 -43.70 5.15
CA ILE A 245 -14.81 -45.12 5.53
C ILE A 245 -14.00 -45.92 4.53
N ASP A 246 -13.33 -46.95 5.02
CA ASP A 246 -12.57 -47.89 4.21
C ASP A 246 -12.73 -49.30 4.83
N ILE A 247 -13.11 -50.28 4.01
CA ILE A 247 -13.54 -51.60 4.50
C ILE A 247 -12.35 -52.45 4.98
N ASP A 248 -11.16 -52.20 4.46
CA ASP A 248 -9.90 -52.84 4.85
C ASP A 248 -9.04 -51.96 5.75
N ASP A 249 -9.68 -50.96 6.36
CA ASP A 249 -9.14 -50.07 7.39
C ASP A 249 -7.85 -49.39 6.91
N ASP A 250 -7.84 -48.94 5.66
CA ASP A 250 -6.81 -48.04 5.16
C ASP A 250 -6.97 -46.65 5.73
N LYS A 251 -5.85 -46.04 6.13
CA LYS A 251 -5.85 -44.75 6.79
C LYS A 251 -6.14 -43.63 5.78
N GLU A 252 -7.00 -42.68 6.11
CA GLU A 252 -7.27 -41.54 5.23
C GLU A 252 -6.02 -40.65 4.97
N ASP A 253 -5.89 -40.18 3.72
CA ASP A 253 -5.05 -39.06 3.29
C ASP A 253 -5.89 -37.77 3.20
N SER A 254 -6.10 -37.13 4.35
CA SER A 254 -6.92 -35.91 4.45
C SER A 254 -6.35 -34.71 3.68
N VAL A 255 -5.06 -34.75 3.30
CA VAL A 255 -4.39 -33.71 2.51
C VAL A 255 -4.78 -33.79 1.04
N ARG A 256 -5.00 -35.01 0.52
CA ARG A 256 -5.42 -35.23 -0.87
C ARG A 256 -6.93 -35.18 -1.08
N ARG A 257 -7.73 -35.14 0.00
CA ARG A 257 -9.19 -34.99 -0.07
C ARG A 257 -9.57 -33.80 -0.94
N GLN A 258 -10.45 -34.03 -1.92
CA GLN A 258 -10.89 -33.00 -2.86
C GLN A 258 -12.33 -32.58 -2.60
N TYR A 259 -12.57 -31.28 -2.69
CA TYR A 259 -13.90 -30.67 -2.63
C TYR A 259 -14.17 -29.97 -3.96
N ARG A 260 -15.40 -30.09 -4.46
CA ARG A 260 -15.87 -29.36 -5.64
C ARG A 260 -17.31 -28.92 -5.42
N TRP A 261 -17.55 -27.64 -5.58
CA TRP A 261 -18.89 -27.07 -5.60
C TRP A 261 -19.31 -26.87 -7.04
N TYR A 262 -20.48 -27.39 -7.38
CA TYR A 262 -21.04 -27.27 -8.72
C TYR A 262 -22.29 -26.41 -8.66
N SER A 263 -22.44 -25.53 -9.64
CA SER A 263 -23.74 -25.00 -10.05
C SER A 263 -24.03 -25.51 -11.45
N LYS A 264 -25.13 -26.25 -11.61
CA LYS A 264 -25.38 -27.08 -12.81
C LYS A 264 -24.18 -28.03 -13.04
N GLU A 265 -23.38 -27.76 -14.07
CA GLU A 265 -22.19 -28.54 -14.46
C GLU A 265 -20.87 -27.75 -14.33
N SER A 266 -20.93 -26.49 -13.89
CA SER A 266 -19.75 -25.63 -13.75
C SER A 266 -19.25 -25.60 -12.31
N ILE A 267 -17.93 -25.66 -12.14
CA ILE A 267 -17.30 -25.55 -10.81
C ILE A 267 -17.34 -24.09 -10.36
N VAL A 268 -17.92 -23.86 -9.19
CA VAL A 268 -18.03 -22.54 -8.55
C VAL A 268 -17.18 -22.41 -7.28
N GLY A 269 -16.55 -23.50 -6.84
CA GLY A 269 -15.59 -23.52 -5.74
C GLY A 269 -14.92 -24.88 -5.56
N ASN A 270 -13.78 -24.91 -4.88
CA ASN A 270 -12.95 -26.11 -4.68
C ASN A 270 -12.48 -26.32 -3.23
N ALA A 271 -12.99 -25.52 -2.29
CA ALA A 271 -12.68 -25.60 -0.87
C ALA A 271 -13.78 -26.34 -0.09
N LYS A 272 -13.49 -26.69 1.16
CA LYS A 272 -14.48 -27.30 2.08
C LYS A 272 -15.70 -26.40 2.32
N SER A 273 -15.51 -25.09 2.23
CA SER A 273 -16.57 -24.09 2.36
C SER A 273 -16.67 -23.23 1.11
N LEU A 274 -17.88 -22.75 0.80
CA LEU A 274 -18.19 -21.86 -0.30
C LEU A 274 -18.94 -20.64 0.22
N LEU A 275 -18.43 -19.43 -0.06
CA LEU A 275 -19.19 -18.19 0.04
C LEU A 275 -20.08 -18.05 -1.21
N VAL A 276 -21.39 -17.99 -1.02
CA VAL A 276 -22.36 -18.01 -2.11
C VAL A 276 -22.30 -16.69 -2.89
N SER A 277 -21.96 -16.77 -4.17
CA SER A 277 -21.82 -15.62 -5.08
C SER A 277 -23.17 -15.19 -5.68
N PRO A 278 -23.39 -13.89 -5.94
CA PRO A 278 -24.56 -13.42 -6.69
C PRO A 278 -24.70 -14.06 -8.09
N GLN A 279 -23.60 -14.54 -8.68
CA GLN A 279 -23.61 -15.14 -10.02
C GLN A 279 -24.40 -16.46 -10.13
N VAL A 280 -24.61 -17.13 -9.00
CA VAL A 280 -25.38 -18.39 -8.92
C VAL A 280 -26.78 -18.20 -8.36
N VAL A 281 -27.23 -16.96 -8.22
CA VAL A 281 -28.60 -16.65 -7.78
C VAL A 281 -29.64 -17.33 -8.69
N ASN A 282 -30.72 -17.82 -8.09
CA ASN A 282 -31.76 -18.59 -8.77
C ASN A 282 -31.26 -19.88 -9.46
N GLN A 283 -30.16 -20.45 -8.95
CA GLN A 283 -29.63 -21.74 -9.39
C GLN A 283 -29.41 -22.66 -8.19
N SER A 284 -29.35 -23.96 -8.45
CA SER A 284 -28.97 -24.93 -7.42
C SER A 284 -27.45 -25.13 -7.39
N ILE A 285 -26.93 -25.38 -6.20
CA ILE A 285 -25.55 -25.79 -5.96
C ILE A 285 -25.49 -27.13 -5.22
N LYS A 286 -24.45 -27.91 -5.48
CA LYS A 286 -24.12 -29.15 -4.74
C LYS A 286 -22.64 -29.25 -4.44
N ALA A 287 -22.30 -29.83 -3.30
CA ALA A 287 -20.93 -30.15 -2.94
C ALA A 287 -20.63 -31.60 -3.32
N CYS A 288 -19.51 -31.84 -3.97
CA CYS A 288 -19.01 -33.17 -4.27
C CYS A 288 -17.64 -33.37 -3.65
N VAL A 289 -17.45 -34.52 -3.01
CA VAL A 289 -16.23 -34.87 -2.29
C VAL A 289 -15.66 -36.16 -2.85
N THR A 290 -14.34 -36.18 -2.99
CA THR A 290 -13.55 -37.38 -3.27
C THR A 290 -12.54 -37.55 -2.14
N VAL A 291 -12.62 -38.67 -1.43
CA VAL A 291 -11.68 -39.00 -0.36
C VAL A 291 -10.57 -39.91 -0.86
N TYR A 292 -9.42 -39.88 -0.18
CA TYR A 292 -8.25 -40.64 -0.58
C TYR A 292 -7.71 -41.45 0.60
N ALA A 293 -7.34 -42.69 0.34
CA ALA A 293 -6.61 -43.54 1.27
C ALA A 293 -5.10 -43.28 1.16
N LYS A 294 -4.42 -43.23 2.30
CA LYS A 294 -2.97 -43.07 2.43
C LYS A 294 -2.25 -44.38 2.12
N THR A 295 -2.81 -45.50 2.60
CA THR A 295 -2.37 -46.88 2.36
C THR A 295 -3.36 -47.60 1.45
N GLY A 296 -2.95 -48.73 0.86
CA GLY A 296 -3.84 -49.57 0.05
C GLY A 296 -3.99 -49.13 -1.41
N SER A 297 -4.70 -49.96 -2.17
CA SER A 297 -5.03 -49.68 -3.56
C SER A 297 -6.35 -50.38 -3.93
N PRO A 298 -7.33 -49.68 -4.53
CA PRO A 298 -7.26 -48.31 -5.08
C PRO A 298 -7.26 -47.18 -4.03
N LYS A 299 -6.59 -46.06 -4.32
CA LYS A 299 -6.42 -44.94 -3.35
C LYS A 299 -7.52 -43.89 -3.34
N ALA A 300 -8.38 -43.83 -4.35
CA ALA A 300 -9.37 -42.77 -4.49
C ALA A 300 -10.77 -43.35 -4.46
N SER A 301 -11.69 -42.69 -3.76
CA SER A 301 -13.11 -42.99 -3.86
C SER A 301 -13.66 -42.53 -5.21
N GLU A 302 -14.83 -43.04 -5.57
CA GLU A 302 -15.69 -42.33 -6.52
C GLU A 302 -16.12 -40.98 -5.93
N GLN A 303 -16.53 -40.04 -6.80
CA GLN A 303 -17.05 -38.76 -6.34
C GLN A 303 -18.45 -38.92 -5.74
N THR A 304 -18.63 -38.47 -4.50
CA THR A 304 -19.93 -38.47 -3.81
C THR A 304 -20.45 -37.04 -3.66
N CYS A 305 -21.67 -36.77 -4.09
CA CYS A 305 -22.27 -35.43 -4.06
C CYS A 305 -23.41 -35.31 -3.04
N SER A 306 -23.61 -34.09 -2.53
CA SER A 306 -24.69 -33.74 -1.61
C SER A 306 -26.00 -33.63 -2.35
N LYS A 307 -27.11 -33.48 -1.60
CA LYS A 307 -28.33 -32.90 -2.17
C LYS A 307 -28.05 -31.49 -2.72
N ASP A 308 -28.85 -31.09 -3.70
CA ASP A 308 -28.86 -29.74 -4.23
C ASP A 308 -29.43 -28.77 -3.19
N VAL A 309 -28.89 -27.55 -3.15
CA VAL A 309 -29.40 -26.41 -2.36
C VAL A 309 -29.67 -25.25 -3.31
N TYR A 310 -30.87 -24.69 -3.26
CA TYR A 310 -31.28 -23.60 -4.14
C TYR A 310 -30.77 -22.25 -3.62
N VAL A 311 -30.15 -21.44 -4.47
CA VAL A 311 -29.63 -20.13 -4.07
C VAL A 311 -30.70 -19.07 -4.30
N ILE A 312 -31.08 -18.40 -3.22
CA ILE A 312 -32.02 -17.27 -3.22
C ILE A 312 -31.29 -15.95 -2.99
N GLU A 313 -31.94 -14.86 -3.39
CA GLU A 313 -31.46 -13.52 -3.07
C GLU A 313 -31.41 -13.30 -1.56
N LYS A 314 -30.49 -12.42 -1.15
CA LYS A 314 -30.44 -11.92 0.21
C LYS A 314 -31.68 -11.07 0.49
N ASP A 315 -32.20 -11.08 1.72
CA ASP A 315 -33.38 -10.26 2.03
C ASP A 315 -33.05 -8.77 1.81
N PRO A 316 -33.90 -8.02 1.09
CA PRO A 316 -33.68 -6.60 0.88
C PRO A 316 -33.80 -5.88 2.21
N VAL A 317 -32.74 -5.17 2.59
CA VAL A 317 -32.76 -4.22 3.69
C VAL A 317 -32.75 -2.84 3.05
N ALA A 318 -33.70 -1.99 3.43
CA ALA A 318 -33.77 -0.65 2.87
C ALA A 318 -32.59 0.18 3.42
N PRO A 319 -31.80 0.84 2.55
CA PRO A 319 -30.70 1.67 3.01
C PRO A 319 -31.22 2.93 3.70
N ILE A 320 -30.35 3.54 4.50
CA ILE A 320 -30.62 4.83 5.14
C ILE A 320 -29.48 5.81 4.84
N VAL A 321 -29.82 7.10 4.87
CA VAL A 321 -28.83 8.17 4.87
C VAL A 321 -28.81 8.89 6.20
N SER A 322 -27.63 9.35 6.60
CA SER A 322 -27.42 10.14 7.80
C SER A 322 -26.47 11.30 7.52
N GLY A 323 -26.48 12.32 8.40
CA GLY A 323 -25.59 13.48 8.26
C GLY A 323 -25.79 14.23 6.96
N VAL A 324 -27.04 14.36 6.49
CA VAL A 324 -27.36 15.22 5.35
C VAL A 324 -27.02 16.65 5.75
N SER A 325 -26.15 17.31 4.99
CA SER A 325 -25.69 18.66 5.27
C SER A 325 -25.53 19.46 3.98
N ILE A 326 -25.72 20.77 4.09
CA ILE A 326 -25.53 21.71 2.99
C ILE A 326 -24.37 22.64 3.35
N ARG A 327 -23.46 22.87 2.40
CA ARG A 327 -22.34 23.79 2.54
C ARG A 327 -22.25 24.76 1.36
N GLY A 328 -21.49 25.83 1.55
CA GLY A 328 -21.27 26.88 0.56
C GLY A 328 -22.03 28.17 0.86
N ILE A 329 -22.07 29.05 -0.14
CA ILE A 329 -22.63 30.39 -0.01
C ILE A 329 -24.10 30.37 -0.44
N ASN A 330 -25.02 30.59 0.50
CA ASN A 330 -26.47 30.59 0.30
C ASN A 330 -27.03 31.91 -0.27
N ILE A 331 -26.29 32.52 -1.21
CA ILE A 331 -26.62 33.79 -1.87
C ILE A 331 -26.79 33.57 -3.39
N GLU A 332 -27.66 34.36 -4.02
CA GLU A 332 -27.81 34.41 -5.48
C GLU A 332 -26.45 34.51 -6.19
N GLY A 333 -26.26 33.71 -7.24
CA GLY A 333 -25.04 33.67 -8.03
C GLY A 333 -23.98 32.71 -7.48
N TYR A 334 -24.15 32.15 -6.28
CA TYR A 334 -23.20 31.20 -5.71
C TYR A 334 -23.72 29.76 -5.72
N ARG A 335 -22.81 28.81 -5.43
CA ARG A 335 -23.13 27.38 -5.41
C ARG A 335 -23.26 26.86 -3.99
N LEU A 336 -24.19 25.93 -3.82
CA LEU A 336 -24.32 25.09 -2.65
C LEU A 336 -23.95 23.66 -3.03
N LYS A 337 -23.44 22.92 -2.05
CA LYS A 337 -23.14 21.49 -2.16
C LYS A 337 -23.83 20.73 -1.03
N GLY A 338 -24.51 19.66 -1.39
CA GLY A 338 -25.12 18.71 -0.49
C GLY A 338 -24.17 17.54 -0.21
N GLU A 339 -24.14 17.10 1.03
CA GLU A 339 -23.32 15.97 1.48
C GLU A 339 -24.18 15.05 2.35
N TYR A 340 -23.85 13.76 2.36
CA TYR A 340 -24.54 12.75 3.17
C TYR A 340 -23.65 11.54 3.43
N ARG A 341 -24.10 10.65 4.32
CA ARG A 341 -23.49 9.33 4.55
C ARG A 341 -24.50 8.23 4.31
N TYR A 342 -24.14 7.28 3.45
CA TYR A 342 -24.90 6.07 3.19
C TYR A 342 -24.64 5.00 4.26
N PHE A 343 -25.67 4.24 4.61
CA PHE A 343 -25.56 3.04 5.43
C PHE A 343 -26.62 2.02 5.00
N ASP A 344 -26.22 0.76 4.94
CA ASP A 344 -27.14 -0.36 4.76
C ASP A 344 -26.98 -1.41 5.87
N GLY A 345 -28.11 -1.88 6.41
CA GLY A 345 -28.14 -2.78 7.55
C GLY A 345 -27.64 -4.20 7.25
N ASN A 346 -27.58 -4.59 5.99
CA ASN A 346 -27.03 -5.86 5.55
C ASN A 346 -25.64 -5.69 4.86
N ASN A 347 -25.13 -4.45 4.80
CA ASN A 347 -23.85 -4.07 4.18
C ASN A 347 -23.80 -4.22 2.64
N ASP A 348 -24.94 -4.05 1.95
CA ASP A 348 -24.97 -3.84 0.51
C ASP A 348 -24.29 -2.50 0.15
N THR A 349 -23.65 -2.42 -1.02
CA THR A 349 -22.97 -1.19 -1.44
C THR A 349 -23.97 -0.16 -1.96
N GLU A 350 -23.60 1.13 -1.89
CA GLU A 350 -24.46 2.20 -2.40
C GLU A 350 -24.62 2.10 -3.92
N GLY A 351 -25.88 2.06 -4.37
CA GLY A 351 -26.25 2.14 -5.78
C GLY A 351 -26.39 3.58 -6.26
N LYS A 352 -27.26 3.80 -7.24
CA LYS A 352 -27.50 5.14 -7.79
C LYS A 352 -28.52 5.90 -6.94
N SER A 353 -28.06 6.44 -5.81
CA SER A 353 -28.86 7.32 -4.95
C SER A 353 -29.36 8.56 -5.71
N LEU A 354 -30.60 8.96 -5.46
CA LEU A 354 -31.21 10.14 -6.09
C LEU A 354 -30.99 11.36 -5.19
N LEU A 355 -30.34 12.37 -5.75
CA LEU A 355 -30.00 13.63 -5.10
C LEU A 355 -30.81 14.75 -5.74
N GLU A 356 -31.66 15.43 -4.98
CA GLU A 356 -32.57 16.46 -5.49
C GLU A 356 -32.45 17.75 -4.69
N TRP A 357 -32.46 18.88 -5.39
CA TRP A 357 -32.64 20.20 -4.79
C TRP A 357 -34.07 20.68 -4.95
N LYS A 358 -34.70 21.13 -3.87
CA LYS A 358 -36.14 21.44 -3.80
C LYS A 358 -36.39 22.76 -3.04
N LEU A 359 -37.52 23.41 -3.28
CA LEU A 359 -37.94 24.61 -2.53
C LEU A 359 -38.83 24.30 -1.32
N ASP A 360 -39.44 23.12 -1.33
CA ASP A 360 -40.24 22.52 -0.28
C ASP A 360 -39.92 21.01 -0.29
N ALA A 361 -39.60 20.46 0.89
CA ALA A 361 -39.15 19.07 1.01
C ALA A 361 -40.17 18.05 0.47
N ASP A 362 -41.47 18.34 0.63
CA ASP A 362 -42.54 17.37 0.41
C ASP A 362 -43.33 17.65 -0.87
N HIS A 363 -43.52 18.93 -1.23
CA HIS A 363 -44.51 19.33 -2.22
C HIS A 363 -43.95 20.01 -3.47
N SER A 364 -42.65 20.34 -3.49
CA SER A 364 -42.04 20.99 -4.66
C SER A 364 -41.38 19.97 -5.60
N PRO A 365 -41.44 20.19 -6.92
CA PRO A 365 -40.64 19.42 -7.87
C PRO A 365 -39.15 19.69 -7.65
N ALA A 366 -38.29 18.75 -8.07
CA ALA A 366 -36.86 18.98 -8.09
C ALA A 366 -36.52 20.14 -9.05
N LEU A 367 -35.73 21.09 -8.56
CA LEU A 367 -35.13 22.16 -9.37
C LEU A 367 -34.02 21.59 -10.25
N THR A 368 -33.23 20.67 -9.70
CA THR A 368 -32.16 19.94 -10.38
C THR A 368 -31.85 18.65 -9.63
N GLU A 369 -31.28 17.68 -10.34
CA GLU A 369 -30.63 16.52 -9.76
C GLU A 369 -29.13 16.78 -9.57
N GLY A 370 -28.52 16.11 -8.59
CA GLY A 370 -27.08 16.16 -8.30
C GLY A 370 -26.75 16.76 -6.94
N ASP A 371 -25.46 16.69 -6.57
CA ASP A 371 -24.96 17.14 -5.27
C ASP A 371 -24.70 18.65 -5.20
N THR A 372 -24.81 19.37 -6.31
CA THR A 372 -24.54 20.82 -6.36
C THR A 372 -25.64 21.59 -7.09
N ILE A 373 -25.91 22.81 -6.61
CA ILE A 373 -26.80 23.76 -7.28
C ILE A 373 -26.21 25.16 -7.28
N ARG A 374 -26.44 25.93 -8.35
CA ARG A 374 -26.17 27.38 -8.39
C ARG A 374 -27.47 28.13 -8.14
N LEU A 375 -27.49 29.01 -7.15
CA LEU A 375 -28.66 29.82 -6.84
C LEU A 375 -28.84 30.91 -7.91
N SER A 376 -29.98 30.91 -8.60
CA SER A 376 -30.37 31.97 -9.55
C SER A 376 -31.37 32.94 -8.90
N ALA A 377 -31.54 34.13 -9.49
CA ALA A 377 -32.58 35.09 -9.08
C ALA A 377 -33.95 34.41 -8.97
N SER A 378 -34.31 33.58 -9.95
CA SER A 378 -35.61 32.89 -10.00
C SER A 378 -35.79 31.89 -8.85
N ILE A 379 -34.72 31.20 -8.43
CA ILE A 379 -34.78 30.27 -7.30
C ILE A 379 -35.04 31.05 -6.00
N VAL A 380 -34.31 32.15 -5.79
CA VAL A 380 -34.44 32.98 -4.59
C VAL A 380 -35.82 33.64 -4.51
N GLU A 381 -36.34 34.11 -5.65
CA GLU A 381 -37.68 34.69 -5.76
C GLU A 381 -38.76 33.65 -5.44
N GLN A 382 -38.71 32.46 -6.06
CA GLN A 382 -39.69 31.40 -5.81
C GLN A 382 -39.64 30.89 -4.36
N ALA A 383 -38.45 30.74 -3.77
CA ALA A 383 -38.30 30.38 -2.36
C ALA A 383 -38.99 31.41 -1.44
N SER A 384 -38.89 32.69 -1.78
CA SER A 384 -39.51 33.79 -1.04
C SER A 384 -41.04 33.82 -1.18
N LEU A 385 -41.59 33.30 -2.29
CA LEU A 385 -43.03 33.13 -2.49
C LEU A 385 -43.59 31.95 -1.69
N ILE A 386 -42.84 30.85 -1.59
CA ILE A 386 -43.25 29.64 -0.86
C ILE A 386 -43.21 29.89 0.66
N ASN A 387 -42.11 30.44 1.17
CA ASN A 387 -41.98 30.78 2.58
C ASN A 387 -41.37 32.16 2.76
N LYS A 388 -42.24 33.16 2.92
CA LYS A 388 -41.84 34.57 3.06
C LYS A 388 -41.01 34.86 4.32
N ALA A 389 -41.24 34.13 5.41
CA ALA A 389 -40.54 34.38 6.66
C ALA A 389 -39.11 33.79 6.65
N THR A 390 -38.97 32.59 6.08
CA THR A 390 -37.70 31.85 6.01
C THR A 390 -37.54 31.19 4.64
N PRO A 391 -37.25 31.98 3.58
CA PRO A 391 -37.00 31.45 2.25
C PRO A 391 -35.87 30.42 2.34
N SER A 392 -36.11 29.19 1.91
CA SER A 392 -35.18 28.09 2.11
C SER A 392 -35.11 27.22 0.86
N ILE A 393 -34.00 26.50 0.73
CA ILE A 393 -33.80 25.44 -0.24
C ILE A 393 -33.48 24.14 0.50
N TYR A 394 -33.93 23.02 -0.04
CA TYR A 394 -33.78 21.70 0.56
C TYR A 394 -32.88 20.84 -0.32
N PHE A 395 -31.95 20.13 0.30
CA PHE A 395 -31.19 19.05 -0.33
C PHE A 395 -31.76 17.72 0.17
N CYS A 396 -32.38 16.97 -0.72
CA CYS A 396 -33.03 15.71 -0.42
C CYS A 396 -32.26 14.55 -1.04
N VAL A 397 -32.00 13.52 -0.23
CA VAL A 397 -31.30 12.31 -0.64
C VAL A 397 -32.23 11.12 -0.45
N THR A 398 -32.45 10.39 -1.54
CA THR A 398 -33.14 9.10 -1.51
C THR A 398 -32.12 8.00 -1.80
N PRO A 399 -31.69 7.23 -0.79
CA PRO A 399 -30.66 6.22 -0.99
C PRO A 399 -31.20 5.02 -1.75
N TYR A 400 -30.35 4.46 -2.60
CA TYR A 400 -30.54 3.17 -3.26
C TYR A 400 -29.32 2.30 -2.99
N ASP A 401 -29.52 1.00 -2.74
CA ASP A 401 -28.43 0.03 -2.75
C ASP A 401 -28.11 -0.42 -4.18
N GLU A 402 -27.07 -1.24 -4.35
CA GLU A 402 -26.67 -1.79 -5.65
C GLU A 402 -27.75 -2.67 -6.33
N LEU A 403 -28.68 -3.22 -5.55
CA LEU A 403 -29.79 -4.06 -6.00
C LEU A 403 -31.02 -3.23 -6.40
N GLY A 404 -31.02 -1.92 -6.12
CA GLY A 404 -32.11 -1.00 -6.39
C GLY A 404 -33.16 -0.92 -5.28
N THR A 405 -32.91 -1.47 -4.09
CA THR A 405 -33.76 -1.29 -2.91
C THR A 405 -33.76 0.18 -2.52
N LYS A 406 -34.96 0.75 -2.47
CA LYS A 406 -35.18 2.16 -2.16
C LYS A 406 -35.28 2.39 -0.65
N GLY A 407 -34.44 3.27 -0.12
CA GLY A 407 -34.55 3.77 1.24
C GLY A 407 -35.48 4.98 1.39
N LYS A 408 -35.67 5.41 2.65
CA LYS A 408 -36.47 6.61 2.94
C LYS A 408 -35.68 7.87 2.58
N THR A 409 -36.32 8.81 1.90
CA THR A 409 -35.76 10.13 1.62
C THR A 409 -35.49 10.89 2.92
N ALA A 410 -34.30 11.50 3.03
CA ALA A 410 -33.98 12.48 4.07
C ALA A 410 -33.64 13.81 3.41
N CYS A 411 -34.11 14.91 4.00
CA CYS A 411 -33.88 16.26 3.48
C CYS A 411 -33.26 17.14 4.56
N GLU A 412 -32.32 17.99 4.16
CA GLU A 412 -31.78 19.07 4.99
C GLU A 412 -32.17 20.42 4.39
N ALA A 413 -32.48 21.39 5.26
CA ALA A 413 -32.92 22.71 4.85
C ALA A 413 -31.80 23.75 5.02
N GLN A 414 -31.50 24.49 3.96
CA GLN A 414 -30.64 25.66 3.99
C GLN A 414 -31.51 26.89 3.76
N ARG A 415 -31.67 27.73 4.79
CA ARG A 415 -32.29 29.04 4.59
C ARG A 415 -31.41 29.85 3.64
N LEU A 416 -32.01 30.65 2.78
CA LEU A 416 -31.35 31.53 1.82
C LEU A 416 -31.04 32.86 2.48
N ALA A 417 -29.89 33.43 2.13
CA ALA A 417 -29.44 34.68 2.70
C ALA A 417 -30.42 35.82 2.40
N THR A 418 -30.71 36.62 3.42
CA THR A 418 -31.50 37.84 3.35
C THR A 418 -30.83 38.88 4.21
N ILE A 419 -30.62 40.06 3.64
CA ILE A 419 -30.21 41.24 4.39
C ILE A 419 -31.18 42.36 4.05
N SER A 420 -31.60 43.08 5.08
CA SER A 420 -32.29 44.35 4.93
C SER A 420 -31.63 45.38 5.82
N PHE A 421 -31.50 46.60 5.35
CA PHE A 421 -30.97 47.69 6.15
C PHE A 421 -32.09 48.60 6.65
N LYS A 422 -31.75 49.48 7.60
CA LYS A 422 -32.62 50.53 8.11
C LYS A 422 -31.77 51.69 8.59
N GLY A 423 -32.31 52.90 8.49
CA GLY A 423 -31.70 54.08 9.09
C GLY A 423 -31.76 55.28 8.16
N SER A 424 -30.77 56.17 8.28
CA SER A 424 -30.71 57.40 7.50
C SER A 424 -29.33 57.58 6.87
N LEU A 425 -29.35 57.84 5.56
CA LEU A 425 -28.19 58.29 4.78
C LEU A 425 -28.14 59.82 4.83
N THR A 426 -27.75 60.36 5.98
CA THR A 426 -27.54 61.80 6.23
C THR A 426 -26.23 62.02 6.98
N PRO A 427 -25.64 63.23 6.96
CA PRO A 427 -24.50 63.55 7.83
C PRO A 427 -24.84 63.28 9.30
N GLY A 428 -24.04 62.46 9.98
CA GLY A 428 -24.30 62.01 11.36
C GLY A 428 -25.38 60.91 11.48
N GLY A 429 -25.98 60.48 10.37
CA GLY A 429 -26.92 59.37 10.32
C GLY A 429 -26.24 58.01 10.48
N GLU A 430 -27.03 57.00 10.83
CA GLU A 430 -26.59 55.62 10.98
C GLU A 430 -27.37 54.72 10.03
N LEU A 431 -26.66 53.84 9.33
CA LEU A 431 -27.22 52.71 8.61
C LEU A 431 -26.94 51.43 9.39
N ALA A 432 -28.00 50.84 9.91
CA ALA A 432 -27.96 49.57 10.62
C ALA A 432 -28.53 48.45 9.74
N ILE A 433 -28.13 47.22 10.02
CA ILE A 433 -28.75 46.04 9.43
C ILE A 433 -29.96 45.65 10.31
N GLU A 434 -31.16 45.60 9.72
CA GLU A 434 -32.42 45.31 10.43
C GLU A 434 -32.68 43.80 10.53
N ASN A 435 -32.60 43.09 9.39
CA ASN A 435 -32.66 41.63 9.35
C ASN A 435 -31.39 41.12 8.68
N PHE A 436 -30.75 40.16 9.32
CA PHE A 436 -29.52 39.58 8.83
C PHE A 436 -29.56 38.06 8.93
N TYR A 437 -29.66 37.42 7.79
CA TYR A 437 -29.41 36.01 7.64
C TYR A 437 -28.45 35.85 6.46
N TYR A 438 -27.22 35.46 6.75
CA TYR A 438 -26.13 35.37 5.77
C TYR A 438 -25.40 34.05 5.99
N PRO A 439 -24.60 33.56 5.01
CA PRO A 439 -23.70 32.44 5.26
C PRO A 439 -22.73 32.79 6.39
N GLU A 440 -22.07 31.81 6.98
CA GLU A 440 -21.00 32.11 7.93
C GLU A 440 -19.88 32.91 7.23
N PHE A 441 -19.39 33.96 7.90
CA PHE A 441 -18.30 34.81 7.39
C PHE A 441 -17.31 35.17 8.48
N THR A 442 -16.07 35.44 8.06
CA THR A 442 -14.95 35.81 8.93
C THR A 442 -14.77 37.32 9.04
N GLN A 443 -15.19 38.07 8.02
CA GLN A 443 -15.04 39.52 7.95
C GLN A 443 -16.30 40.18 7.40
N SER A 444 -16.54 41.42 7.83
CA SER A 444 -17.57 42.27 7.26
C SER A 444 -17.12 43.72 7.19
N TRP A 445 -17.61 44.46 6.19
CA TRP A 445 -17.31 45.87 6.01
C TRP A 445 -18.37 46.55 5.15
N TRP A 446 -18.35 47.88 5.17
CA TRP A 446 -19.09 48.73 4.25
C TRP A 446 -18.13 49.26 3.20
N GLN A 447 -18.57 49.36 1.95
CA GLN A 447 -17.82 50.04 0.90
C GLN A 447 -18.74 50.71 -0.11
N ALA A 448 -18.19 51.65 -0.87
CA ALA A 448 -18.84 52.13 -2.08
C ALA A 448 -18.59 51.17 -3.24
N LYS A 449 -19.56 51.03 -4.14
CA LYS A 449 -19.43 50.13 -5.30
C LYS A 449 -18.19 50.48 -6.13
N GLY A 450 -17.33 49.50 -6.39
CA GLY A 450 -16.09 49.68 -7.16
C GLY A 450 -15.02 50.52 -6.45
N SER A 451 -15.14 50.73 -5.14
CA SER A 451 -14.08 51.27 -4.30
C SER A 451 -13.33 50.13 -3.62
N GLU A 452 -12.00 50.27 -3.48
CA GLU A 452 -11.18 49.37 -2.65
C GLU A 452 -11.18 49.79 -1.17
N PHE A 453 -11.74 50.97 -0.85
CA PHE A 453 -11.74 51.48 0.51
C PHE A 453 -12.85 50.83 1.33
N GLN A 454 -12.46 50.21 2.44
CA GLN A 454 -13.34 49.50 3.36
C GLN A 454 -13.57 50.33 4.64
N TYR A 455 -14.82 50.43 5.08
CA TYR A 455 -15.24 51.21 6.25
C TYR A 455 -16.00 50.35 7.26
N SER A 456 -15.93 50.73 8.54
CA SER A 456 -16.57 49.99 9.65
C SER A 456 -16.22 48.50 9.68
N MET A 457 -14.99 48.15 9.26
CA MET A 457 -14.56 46.76 9.10
C MET A 457 -14.52 46.01 10.43
N SER A 458 -14.96 44.75 10.39
CA SER A 458 -14.88 43.79 11.48
C SER A 458 -14.19 42.52 11.00
N PHE A 459 -13.28 41.99 11.83
CA PHE A 459 -12.63 40.69 11.65
C PHE A 459 -13.22 39.61 12.57
N LYS A 460 -14.31 39.93 13.26
CA LYS A 460 -15.00 38.98 14.13
C LYS A 460 -16.01 38.19 13.31
N SER A 461 -15.95 36.86 13.41
CA SER A 461 -16.86 35.97 12.69
C SER A 461 -18.33 36.28 13.01
N ASN A 462 -19.16 36.28 11.98
CA ASN A 462 -20.59 36.55 12.07
C ASN A 462 -20.94 37.86 12.81
N PHE A 463 -20.03 38.85 12.78
CA PHE A 463 -20.21 40.14 13.43
C PHE A 463 -20.04 41.28 12.44
N PHE A 464 -20.89 42.29 12.58
CA PHE A 464 -20.90 43.49 11.75
C PHE A 464 -21.14 44.72 12.60
N ASN A 465 -20.62 45.85 12.11
CA ASN A 465 -20.90 47.17 12.66
C ASN A 465 -21.92 47.88 11.77
N SER A 466 -22.76 48.72 12.37
CA SER A 466 -23.50 49.70 11.60
C SER A 466 -22.53 50.66 10.90
N TRP A 467 -22.94 51.14 9.74
CA TRP A 467 -22.25 52.25 9.12
C TRP A 467 -22.72 53.53 9.80
N LYS A 468 -21.76 54.34 10.26
CA LYS A 468 -22.02 55.67 10.82
C LYS A 468 -21.46 56.70 9.85
N GLY A 469 -22.32 57.60 9.39
CA GLY A 469 -21.91 58.77 8.65
C GLY A 469 -21.08 59.67 9.57
N SER A 470 -19.76 59.65 9.40
CA SER A 470 -18.85 60.51 10.16
C SER A 470 -18.92 61.96 9.67
N VAL A 471 -18.40 62.87 10.50
CA VAL A 471 -18.19 64.27 10.14
C VAL A 471 -17.22 64.35 8.96
N PHE A 472 -17.75 64.83 7.84
CA PHE A 472 -17.08 65.44 6.70
C PHE A 472 -16.07 64.65 5.86
N TYR A 473 -14.90 64.28 6.39
CA TYR A 473 -13.76 63.91 5.55
C TYR A 473 -13.81 62.47 5.03
N ASP A 474 -14.26 61.51 5.85
CA ASP A 474 -14.26 60.11 5.41
C ASP A 474 -15.44 59.79 4.49
N SER A 475 -16.60 60.43 4.65
CA SER A 475 -17.82 60.07 3.91
C SER A 475 -17.84 60.55 2.45
N ILE A 476 -17.26 61.72 2.14
CA ILE A 476 -17.19 62.29 0.78
C ILE A 476 -16.20 61.53 -0.12
N VAL A 477 -15.00 61.23 0.42
CA VAL A 477 -13.98 60.46 -0.31
C VAL A 477 -14.44 59.01 -0.53
N PHE A 478 -15.20 58.47 0.43
CA PHE A 478 -15.67 57.10 0.45
C PHE A 478 -16.76 56.81 -0.59
N THR A 479 -17.84 57.60 -0.65
CA THR A 479 -18.98 57.24 -1.52
C THR A 479 -18.77 57.68 -2.96
N ARG A 480 -18.20 58.87 -3.22
CA ARG A 480 -18.10 59.48 -4.56
C ARG A 480 -19.35 59.29 -5.43
N TYR A 481 -20.56 59.45 -4.87
CA TYR A 481 -21.84 59.23 -5.55
C TYR A 481 -22.09 57.80 -6.06
N ARG A 482 -21.35 56.81 -5.56
CA ARG A 482 -21.55 55.40 -5.89
C ARG A 482 -22.49 54.74 -4.88
N PRO A 483 -23.24 53.70 -5.28
CA PRO A 483 -24.07 52.94 -4.36
C PRO A 483 -23.26 52.40 -3.18
N VAL A 484 -23.83 52.51 -1.97
CA VAL A 484 -23.26 51.89 -0.77
C VAL A 484 -23.61 50.41 -0.76
N GLN A 485 -22.65 49.58 -0.37
CA GLN A 485 -22.85 48.14 -0.23
C GLN A 485 -22.25 47.63 1.09
N PHE A 486 -22.92 46.66 1.67
CA PHE A 486 -22.40 45.87 2.77
C PHE A 486 -21.79 44.59 2.22
N CYS A 487 -20.59 44.26 2.66
CA CYS A 487 -19.83 43.12 2.18
C CYS A 487 -19.43 42.21 3.32
N VAL A 488 -19.35 40.92 3.02
CA VAL A 488 -18.78 39.90 3.91
C VAL A 488 -17.76 39.07 3.17
N LYS A 489 -16.87 38.44 3.92
CA LYS A 489 -15.93 37.43 3.41
C LYS A 489 -16.36 36.04 3.87
N ALA A 490 -16.82 35.20 2.93
CA ALA A 490 -17.32 33.86 3.22
C ALA A 490 -16.60 32.81 2.36
N THR A 491 -16.61 31.56 2.82
CA THR A 491 -15.95 30.45 2.14
C THR A 491 -16.91 29.76 1.18
N ASP A 492 -16.50 29.53 -0.07
CA ASP A 492 -17.28 28.78 -1.05
C ASP A 492 -17.17 27.26 -0.88
N ILE A 493 -17.74 26.50 -1.82
CA ILE A 493 -17.75 25.03 -1.76
C ILE A 493 -16.38 24.39 -2.00
N ASP A 494 -15.44 25.14 -2.59
CA ASP A 494 -14.07 24.70 -2.92
C ASP A 494 -13.09 25.06 -1.79
N GLY A 495 -13.54 25.88 -0.83
CA GLY A 495 -12.73 26.33 0.31
C GLY A 495 -12.10 27.70 0.10
N ASP A 496 -12.40 28.37 -1.00
CA ASP A 496 -11.84 29.67 -1.33
C ASP A 496 -12.66 30.79 -0.64
N GLU A 497 -11.95 31.81 -0.15
CA GLU A 497 -12.59 33.00 0.43
C GLU A 497 -13.11 33.94 -0.68
N GLN A 498 -14.39 34.30 -0.60
CA GLN A 498 -15.08 35.17 -1.54
C GLN A 498 -15.62 36.42 -0.84
N ASP A 499 -15.43 37.58 -1.48
CA ASP A 499 -16.00 38.85 -1.04
C ASP A 499 -17.39 39.01 -1.65
N ILE A 500 -18.42 38.95 -0.80
CA ILE A 500 -19.82 38.98 -1.23
C ILE A 500 -20.43 40.29 -0.78
N CYS A 501 -20.92 41.08 -1.72
CA CYS A 501 -21.46 42.40 -1.46
C CYS A 501 -22.93 42.52 -1.85
N LYS A 502 -23.72 43.14 -0.97
CA LYS A 502 -25.09 43.56 -1.24
C LYS A 502 -25.20 45.06 -1.21
N GLU A 503 -25.67 45.62 -2.33
CA GLU A 503 -26.01 47.04 -2.43
C GLU A 503 -27.27 47.38 -1.62
N VAL A 504 -27.27 48.56 -1.02
CA VAL A 504 -28.39 49.18 -0.29
C VAL A 504 -29.43 49.68 -1.28
N THR A 505 -30.71 49.29 -1.12
CA THR A 505 -31.81 49.64 -2.04
C THR A 505 -32.92 50.41 -1.36
N TYR A 506 -33.60 51.33 -2.05
CA TYR A 506 -34.55 52.31 -1.46
C TYR A 506 -35.74 51.70 -0.69
N ASP A 507 -36.15 50.48 -1.04
CA ASP A 507 -37.29 49.76 -0.48
C ASP A 507 -37.07 49.26 0.96
N GLU A 508 -35.85 49.33 1.50
CA GLU A 508 -35.54 48.89 2.87
C GLU A 508 -35.82 49.99 3.94
N LYS A 509 -36.90 50.77 3.76
CA LYS A 509 -37.48 51.70 4.78
C LYS A 509 -36.51 52.76 5.36
N TYR A 510 -35.81 53.51 4.50
CA TYR A 510 -34.98 54.64 4.94
C TYR A 510 -35.81 55.89 5.20
N GLU A 511 -35.54 56.58 6.31
CA GLU A 511 -36.13 57.89 6.58
C GLU A 511 -35.18 59.00 6.09
N ASN A 512 -35.70 59.86 5.20
CA ASN A 512 -35.04 61.07 4.68
C ASN A 512 -33.66 60.81 4.03
N VAL A 513 -33.67 60.33 2.78
CA VAL A 513 -32.46 60.29 1.95
C VAL A 513 -32.30 61.64 1.25
N SER A 514 -31.33 62.44 1.67
CA SER A 514 -30.85 63.57 0.88
C SER A 514 -29.86 63.06 -0.17
N GLY A 515 -30.38 62.37 -1.19
CA GLY A 515 -29.64 61.77 -2.30
C GLY A 515 -30.62 61.38 -3.40
N ALA A 516 -30.30 61.70 -4.65
CA ALA A 516 -31.20 61.40 -5.77
C ALA A 516 -31.25 59.88 -6.02
N PRO A 517 -32.43 59.25 -6.10
CA PRO A 517 -32.54 57.86 -6.51
C PRO A 517 -32.06 57.70 -7.96
N LEU A 518 -31.18 56.72 -8.17
CA LEU A 518 -30.56 56.43 -9.45
C LEU A 518 -31.15 55.15 -10.03
N GLY A 519 -31.91 55.27 -11.14
CA GLY A 519 -32.31 54.13 -11.97
C GLY A 519 -32.89 52.93 -11.21
N GLY A 520 -34.08 53.10 -10.64
CA GLY A 520 -35.02 51.99 -10.40
C GLY A 520 -34.82 51.11 -9.17
N ASN A 521 -34.02 51.47 -8.15
CA ASN A 521 -34.16 51.08 -6.71
C ASN A 521 -32.85 51.25 -5.88
N LYS A 522 -31.73 51.72 -6.45
CA LYS A 522 -30.42 51.78 -5.75
C LYS A 522 -30.14 53.16 -5.15
N VAL A 523 -29.43 53.20 -4.01
CA VAL A 523 -29.19 54.45 -3.28
C VAL A 523 -27.72 54.91 -3.40
N ALA A 524 -27.50 56.06 -4.04
CA ALA A 524 -26.25 56.81 -4.02
C ALA A 524 -26.38 58.01 -3.06
N PHE A 525 -25.31 58.31 -2.30
CA PHE A 525 -25.35 59.32 -1.24
C PHE A 525 -24.33 60.45 -1.47
N GLU A 526 -24.83 61.69 -1.36
CA GLU A 526 -24.03 62.90 -1.28
C GLU A 526 -24.29 63.60 0.07
N PRO A 527 -23.27 63.73 0.94
CA PRO A 527 -23.49 64.30 2.27
C PRO A 527 -23.71 65.82 2.31
N MET A 528 -23.50 66.59 1.22
CA MET A 528 -23.42 68.05 1.31
C MET A 528 -24.09 68.83 0.17
N LYS A 529 -25.43 68.77 0.14
CA LYS A 529 -26.25 69.68 -0.69
C LYS A 529 -26.54 71.03 -0.03
N GLU A 530 -26.54 71.10 1.30
CA GLU A 530 -27.02 72.26 2.07
C GLU A 530 -25.98 72.72 3.11
N TYR A 531 -25.73 74.03 3.19
CA TYR A 531 -24.82 74.63 4.16
C TYR A 531 -25.46 75.82 4.86
N ASN A 532 -25.56 75.81 6.19
CA ASN A 532 -26.14 76.93 6.93
C ASN A 532 -25.05 77.94 7.32
N VAL A 533 -25.26 79.21 7.01
CA VAL A 533 -24.39 80.33 7.41
C VAL A 533 -25.22 81.41 8.09
N ASP A 534 -24.69 82.02 9.14
CA ASP A 534 -25.30 83.17 9.83
C ASP A 534 -24.52 84.44 9.48
N VAL A 535 -25.23 85.46 8.98
CA VAL A 535 -24.65 86.75 8.62
C VAL A 535 -25.53 87.86 9.15
N ASP A 536 -24.96 88.70 10.03
CA ASP A 536 -25.66 89.78 10.73
C ASP A 536 -26.98 89.37 11.41
N GLY A 537 -27.05 88.15 11.98
CA GLY A 537 -28.25 87.62 12.64
C GLY A 537 -29.30 87.07 11.68
N ASN A 538 -29.01 87.02 10.38
CA ASN A 538 -29.84 86.35 9.39
C ASN A 538 -29.24 84.97 9.06
N LYS A 539 -30.07 83.93 9.18
CA LYS A 539 -29.66 82.57 8.82
C LYS A 539 -29.97 82.30 7.35
N TYR A 540 -28.93 81.94 6.61
CA TYR A 540 -29.03 81.53 5.22
C TYR A 540 -28.71 80.05 5.13
N ARG A 541 -29.49 79.32 4.33
CA ARG A 541 -29.17 77.99 3.88
C ARG A 541 -28.71 78.06 2.44
N LEU A 542 -27.46 77.71 2.20
CA LEU A 542 -26.81 77.71 0.90
C LEU A 542 -26.95 76.34 0.26
N TYR A 543 -27.07 76.34 -1.07
CA TYR A 543 -27.22 75.16 -1.90
C TYR A 543 -26.28 75.27 -3.08
N ARG A 544 -25.50 74.22 -3.33
CA ARG A 544 -24.72 74.14 -4.57
C ARG A 544 -25.56 73.58 -5.70
N PRO A 545 -25.34 74.01 -6.95
CA PRO A 545 -25.94 73.37 -8.12
C PRO A 545 -25.49 71.90 -8.24
N ILE A 546 -26.38 71.04 -8.74
CA ILE A 546 -26.10 69.62 -9.01
C ILE A 546 -25.41 69.50 -10.38
N LEU A 547 -24.21 68.96 -10.43
CA LEU A 547 -23.30 68.98 -11.58
C LEU A 547 -23.78 68.11 -12.76
N ALA A 548 -23.38 68.46 -13.99
CA ALA A 548 -23.69 67.68 -15.18
C ALA A 548 -23.14 66.25 -15.12
N SER A 549 -21.95 66.05 -14.53
CA SER A 549 -21.36 64.73 -14.27
C SER A 549 -22.09 63.95 -13.18
N GLU A 550 -22.76 64.65 -12.26
CA GLU A 550 -23.66 64.06 -11.27
C GLU A 550 -25.03 63.71 -11.88
N PHE A 551 -25.37 64.28 -13.05
CA PHE A 551 -26.65 64.07 -13.76
C PHE A 551 -26.54 63.11 -14.96
N THR A 552 -25.41 63.06 -15.66
CA THR A 552 -25.18 62.18 -16.84
C THR A 552 -25.08 60.69 -16.46
N ILE A 553 -24.85 60.37 -15.19
CA ILE A 553 -24.96 59.01 -14.65
C ILE A 553 -26.44 58.60 -14.44
N ILE A 554 -27.40 59.54 -14.49
CA ILE A 554 -28.78 59.35 -13.98
C ILE A 554 -29.84 59.13 -15.05
N SER A 555 -29.66 59.60 -16.28
CA SER A 555 -30.66 59.38 -17.33
C SER A 555 -30.04 59.54 -18.70
N GLY A 556 -30.09 58.50 -19.53
CA GLY A 556 -29.62 58.51 -20.92
C GLY A 556 -30.46 59.37 -21.86
N GLY A 557 -30.67 60.64 -21.52
CA GLY A 557 -31.34 61.65 -22.34
C GLY A 557 -30.47 62.89 -22.50
N GLU A 558 -30.51 63.49 -23.69
CA GLU A 558 -29.85 64.77 -23.98
C GLU A 558 -30.59 65.91 -23.27
N PHE A 559 -29.94 66.49 -22.27
CA PHE A 559 -30.34 67.76 -21.67
C PHE A 559 -29.33 68.83 -22.06
N LEU A 560 -29.80 70.06 -22.26
CA LEU A 560 -28.96 71.25 -22.38
C LEU A 560 -28.32 71.51 -21.01
N SER A 561 -27.09 71.05 -20.84
CA SER A 561 -26.32 71.21 -19.60
C SER A 561 -25.10 72.10 -19.83
N ALA A 562 -24.71 72.82 -18.78
CA ALA A 562 -23.61 73.77 -18.77
C ALA A 562 -22.23 73.12 -18.92
N GLU A 563 -21.29 73.82 -19.57
CA GLU A 563 -19.93 73.36 -19.85
C GLU A 563 -19.11 73.01 -18.59
N SER A 564 -18.24 71.98 -18.71
CA SER A 564 -17.33 71.51 -17.66
C SER A 564 -15.98 72.22 -17.67
N VAL A 565 -15.34 72.38 -16.50
CA VAL A 565 -13.95 72.87 -16.36
C VAL A 565 -13.08 71.80 -15.68
N ILE A 566 -11.83 71.66 -16.15
CA ILE A 566 -10.79 70.75 -15.62
C ILE A 566 -9.89 71.53 -14.64
N TYR A 567 -9.49 70.91 -13.52
CA TYR A 567 -8.32 71.36 -12.71
C TYR A 567 -7.26 70.27 -12.59
N ASP A 568 -6.02 70.73 -12.67
CA ASP A 568 -4.79 70.02 -12.35
C ASP A 568 -4.53 70.13 -10.84
N THR A 569 -4.18 69.02 -10.18
CA THR A 569 -3.75 69.03 -8.77
C THR A 569 -2.30 68.56 -8.67
N PHE A 570 -1.60 69.16 -7.71
CA PHE A 570 -0.15 69.18 -7.43
C PHE A 570 0.60 67.81 -7.34
N LEU A 571 0.01 66.69 -7.75
CA LEU A 571 0.59 65.34 -7.66
C LEU A 571 0.49 64.50 -8.95
N GLY A 572 0.13 65.08 -10.11
CA GLY A 572 0.37 64.47 -11.42
C GLY A 572 -0.35 63.13 -11.68
N LYS A 573 -1.41 62.82 -10.93
CA LYS A 573 -2.31 61.70 -11.23
C LYS A 573 -3.71 62.26 -11.50
N GLU A 574 -4.25 61.95 -12.67
CA GLU A 574 -5.66 62.17 -13.00
C GLU A 574 -6.52 61.50 -11.92
N THR A 575 -7.14 62.32 -11.08
CA THR A 575 -8.15 61.88 -10.13
C THR A 575 -9.45 62.62 -10.47
N ASP A 576 -10.58 61.93 -10.33
CA ASP A 576 -11.92 62.47 -10.55
C ASP A 576 -12.20 63.66 -9.59
N ALA A 577 -11.74 64.85 -9.97
CA ALA A 577 -12.08 66.10 -9.31
C ALA A 577 -13.56 66.43 -9.58
N ALA A 578 -14.30 66.78 -8.55
CA ALA A 578 -15.69 67.19 -8.69
C ALA A 578 -15.79 68.48 -9.52
N ARG A 579 -16.62 68.45 -10.56
CA ARG A 579 -16.68 69.42 -11.66
C ARG A 579 -17.76 70.48 -11.43
N GLY A 580 -17.44 71.67 -10.93
CA GLY A 580 -18.43 72.75 -10.67
C GLY A 580 -19.21 73.25 -11.92
N ILE A 581 -20.49 73.63 -11.76
CA ILE A 581 -21.31 74.24 -12.83
C ILE A 581 -20.98 75.73 -12.98
N LYS A 582 -20.91 76.20 -14.24
CA LYS A 582 -20.98 77.62 -14.58
C LYS A 582 -22.22 77.94 -15.42
N LEU A 583 -22.96 78.98 -15.10
CA LEU A 583 -24.11 79.44 -15.90
C LEU A 583 -24.00 80.92 -16.22
N THR A 584 -24.66 81.39 -17.28
CA THR A 584 -24.84 82.82 -17.46
C THR A 584 -25.66 83.38 -16.29
N PRO A 585 -25.53 84.69 -15.97
CA PRO A 585 -26.24 85.28 -14.85
C PRO A 585 -27.76 85.02 -14.85
N ASN A 586 -28.41 85.13 -16.01
CA ASN A 586 -29.85 84.92 -16.16
C ASN A 586 -30.26 83.45 -15.95
N GLU A 587 -29.44 82.50 -16.38
CA GLU A 587 -29.70 81.07 -16.20
C GLU A 587 -29.51 80.66 -14.74
N ALA A 588 -28.47 81.16 -14.08
CA ALA A 588 -28.20 80.92 -12.66
C ALA A 588 -29.32 81.48 -11.76
N ILE A 589 -29.80 82.70 -12.04
CA ILE A 589 -30.94 83.30 -11.32
C ILE A 589 -32.18 82.44 -11.48
N LYS A 590 -32.55 82.08 -12.72
CA LYS A 590 -33.72 81.22 -12.97
C LYS A 590 -33.58 79.86 -12.32
N TYR A 591 -32.39 79.28 -12.31
CA TYR A 591 -32.10 78.01 -11.65
C TYR A 591 -32.30 78.14 -10.14
N CYS A 592 -31.66 79.12 -9.50
CA CYS A 592 -31.72 79.30 -8.06
C CYS A 592 -33.12 79.68 -7.57
N GLN A 593 -33.89 80.46 -8.32
CA GLN A 593 -35.29 80.78 -8.00
C GLN A 593 -36.23 79.58 -8.12
N ARG A 594 -35.95 78.63 -9.02
CA ARG A 594 -36.75 77.40 -9.16
C ARG A 594 -36.42 76.36 -8.10
N THR A 595 -35.18 76.34 -7.64
CA THR A 595 -34.66 75.30 -6.73
C THR A 595 -34.55 75.77 -5.29
N SER A 596 -34.56 77.08 -5.04
CA SER A 596 -34.37 77.74 -3.73
C SER A 596 -34.80 79.23 -3.79
N GLY A 597 -34.38 80.07 -2.84
CA GLY A 597 -34.80 81.49 -2.78
C GLY A 597 -34.13 82.43 -3.80
N GLY A 598 -32.86 82.21 -4.16
CA GLY A 598 -32.13 83.11 -5.06
C GLY A 598 -30.64 82.80 -5.19
N VAL A 599 -29.89 83.56 -6.00
CA VAL A 599 -28.41 83.48 -6.07
C VAL A 599 -27.83 84.16 -4.84
N VAL A 600 -26.79 83.58 -4.24
CA VAL A 600 -26.24 84.01 -2.95
C VAL A 600 -25.78 85.48 -2.94
N PRO A 601 -26.09 86.25 -1.89
CA PRO A 601 -25.51 87.59 -1.71
C PRO A 601 -24.01 87.55 -1.50
N ASN A 602 -23.29 88.55 -2.01
CA ASN A 602 -21.82 88.63 -1.88
C ASN A 602 -21.35 88.54 -0.41
N LYS A 603 -22.06 89.23 0.50
CA LYS A 603 -21.71 89.21 1.94
C LYS A 603 -21.87 87.82 2.55
N VAL A 604 -22.90 87.09 2.11
CA VAL A 604 -23.20 85.72 2.56
C VAL A 604 -22.19 84.73 1.99
N LEU A 605 -21.82 84.90 0.73
CA LEU A 605 -20.75 84.14 0.10
C LEU A 605 -19.44 84.31 0.88
N LYS A 606 -19.01 85.55 1.14
CA LYS A 606 -17.78 85.83 1.90
C LYS A 606 -17.81 85.24 3.30
N ALA A 607 -18.92 85.36 4.02
CA ALA A 607 -19.05 84.78 5.35
C ALA A 607 -18.95 83.25 5.34
N ALA A 608 -19.51 82.60 4.32
CA ALA A 608 -19.41 81.15 4.16
C ALA A 608 -17.98 80.73 3.76
N PHE A 609 -17.29 81.52 2.94
CA PHE A 609 -15.92 81.26 2.52
C PHE A 609 -14.91 81.47 3.66
N PHE A 610 -14.97 82.60 4.36
CA PHE A 610 -13.96 83.02 5.35
C PHE A 610 -14.40 82.83 6.81
N SER A 611 -15.34 81.94 7.10
CA SER A 611 -15.65 81.61 8.49
C SER A 611 -14.42 80.98 9.14
N ASN A 612 -14.05 81.43 10.35
CA ASN A 612 -12.96 80.86 11.16
C ASN A 612 -13.28 79.44 11.69
N SER A 613 -14.32 78.78 11.18
CA SER A 613 -14.71 77.42 11.56
C SER A 613 -14.04 76.38 10.68
N GLU A 614 -13.82 75.18 11.22
CA GLU A 614 -13.45 73.99 10.41
C GLU A 614 -14.51 73.68 9.33
N ASP A 615 -15.71 74.25 9.46
CA ASP A 615 -16.85 74.08 8.57
C ASP A 615 -16.92 75.03 7.36
N SER A 616 -15.91 75.84 7.04
CA SER A 616 -15.98 76.76 5.88
C SER A 616 -16.31 76.02 4.57
N ILE A 617 -17.18 76.58 3.71
CA ILE A 617 -17.50 75.94 2.40
C ILE A 617 -16.27 75.76 1.51
N ILE A 618 -15.22 76.54 1.74
CA ILE A 618 -13.88 76.42 1.15
C ILE A 618 -13.29 75.01 1.26
N ARG A 619 -13.36 74.42 2.45
CA ARG A 619 -12.81 73.08 2.71
C ARG A 619 -13.78 71.97 2.28
N ASN A 620 -15.05 72.33 2.10
CA ASN A 620 -16.15 71.39 2.11
C ASN A 620 -16.84 71.22 0.75
N TRP A 621 -16.85 72.26 -0.08
CA TRP A 621 -17.24 72.22 -1.48
C TRP A 621 -15.94 72.33 -2.28
N SER A 622 -15.62 71.28 -3.03
CA SER A 622 -14.39 70.95 -3.79
C SER A 622 -13.91 71.98 -4.84
N SER A 623 -14.02 73.27 -4.56
CA SER A 623 -13.78 74.36 -5.49
C SER A 623 -12.74 75.32 -4.92
N PHE A 624 -11.48 74.90 -4.88
CA PHE A 624 -10.38 75.80 -4.53
C PHE A 624 -9.55 76.19 -5.76
N GLU A 625 -9.24 77.49 -5.81
CA GLU A 625 -8.11 78.13 -6.51
C GLU A 625 -8.27 78.82 -7.87
N SER A 626 -9.41 78.86 -8.54
CA SER A 626 -9.65 79.99 -9.46
C SER A 626 -11.11 80.19 -9.90
N ALA A 627 -11.44 81.45 -10.18
CA ALA A 627 -12.59 81.96 -10.94
C ALA A 627 -13.72 82.61 -10.13
N GLU A 628 -14.00 83.84 -10.57
CA GLU A 628 -15.20 84.68 -10.39
C GLU A 628 -16.50 83.90 -10.08
N TRP A 629 -17.10 84.22 -8.93
CA TRP A 629 -18.41 83.72 -8.50
C TRP A 629 -19.50 84.74 -8.80
N LEU A 630 -20.62 84.26 -9.32
CA LEU A 630 -21.84 85.02 -9.46
C LEU A 630 -22.46 85.24 -8.08
N VAL A 631 -22.68 86.51 -7.77
CA VAL A 631 -23.31 86.98 -6.54
C VAL A 631 -24.31 88.09 -6.84
N ILE A 632 -25.25 88.29 -5.92
CA ILE A 632 -26.10 89.49 -5.93
C ILE A 632 -25.53 90.54 -4.96
N SER A 633 -25.57 91.81 -5.39
CA SER A 633 -25.15 92.94 -4.55
C SER A 633 -26.31 93.37 -3.65
N GLU A 634 -26.07 93.42 -2.34
CA GLU A 634 -27.03 93.96 -1.36
C GLU A 634 -26.64 95.39 -0.97
N ARG A 635 -26.91 96.41 -1.82
CA ARG A 635 -27.08 97.80 -1.33
C ARG A 635 -28.11 98.59 -2.16
N GLY A 636 -29.10 99.12 -1.44
CA GLY A 636 -30.31 99.73 -2.00
C GLY A 636 -30.13 101.08 -2.69
N LYS A 637 -30.64 101.17 -3.92
CA LYS A 637 -31.75 102.04 -4.37
C LYS A 637 -32.20 101.56 -5.76
N PRO A 638 -33.44 101.81 -6.17
CA PRO A 638 -34.11 101.03 -7.21
C PRO A 638 -33.73 101.48 -8.62
N VAL A 639 -32.81 100.75 -9.24
CA VAL A 639 -32.89 100.39 -10.67
C VAL A 639 -32.31 98.97 -10.75
N GLU A 640 -33.17 98.00 -11.09
CA GLU A 640 -32.88 96.64 -11.55
C GLU A 640 -31.80 95.83 -10.81
N TYR A 641 -32.20 94.70 -10.22
CA TYR A 641 -31.33 93.68 -9.63
C TYR A 641 -30.21 93.25 -10.61
N GLY A 642 -29.03 93.87 -10.51
CA GLY A 642 -27.85 93.50 -11.29
C GLY A 642 -27.13 92.28 -10.69
N THR A 643 -26.60 91.42 -11.56
CA THR A 643 -25.76 90.27 -11.16
C THR A 643 -24.29 90.67 -11.24
N TRP A 644 -23.51 90.27 -10.25
CA TRP A 644 -22.11 90.69 -10.11
C TRP A 644 -21.21 89.46 -10.03
N ALA A 645 -20.01 89.59 -10.55
CA ALA A 645 -18.94 88.62 -10.43
C ALA A 645 -17.99 89.09 -9.34
N ALA A 646 -17.76 88.26 -8.32
CA ALA A 646 -16.77 88.52 -7.28
C ALA A 646 -15.69 87.44 -7.31
N ASP A 647 -14.43 87.85 -7.33
CA ASP A 647 -13.39 86.97 -6.79
C ASP A 647 -13.63 86.87 -5.28
N ALA A 648 -13.54 85.66 -4.73
CA ALA A 648 -13.66 85.45 -3.29
C ALA A 648 -12.65 86.31 -2.51
N PHE A 649 -11.52 86.67 -3.13
CA PHE A 649 -10.44 87.45 -2.51
C PHE A 649 -10.49 88.96 -2.75
N GLU A 650 -11.37 89.48 -3.62
CA GLU A 650 -11.46 90.92 -3.89
C GLU A 650 -12.59 91.62 -3.10
N GLU A 651 -12.35 92.85 -2.63
CA GLU A 651 -13.30 93.56 -1.76
C GLU A 651 -14.61 93.96 -2.47
N THR A 652 -14.54 94.29 -3.76
CA THR A 652 -15.65 94.84 -4.55
C THR A 652 -16.04 93.96 -5.74
N PRO A 653 -17.29 93.45 -5.82
CA PRO A 653 -17.79 92.75 -7.00
C PRO A 653 -17.79 93.64 -8.24
N ILE A 654 -17.51 93.08 -9.41
CA ILE A 654 -17.58 93.72 -10.73
C ILE A 654 -18.88 93.27 -11.42
N GLU A 655 -19.45 94.08 -12.31
CA GLU A 655 -20.67 93.71 -13.04
C GLU A 655 -20.44 92.43 -13.86
N ALA A 656 -21.33 91.45 -13.74
CA ALA A 656 -21.18 90.18 -14.45
C ALA A 656 -21.56 90.36 -15.93
N ASP A 657 -20.64 90.08 -16.85
CA ASP A 657 -20.95 89.96 -18.28
C ASP A 657 -22.12 88.98 -18.50
N PRO A 658 -23.25 89.43 -19.08
CA PRO A 658 -24.45 88.62 -19.21
C PRO A 658 -24.29 87.38 -20.12
N ASN A 659 -23.24 87.35 -20.95
CA ASN A 659 -22.95 86.25 -21.87
C ASN A 659 -21.83 85.33 -21.36
N LYS A 660 -21.11 85.71 -20.30
CA LYS A 660 -20.09 84.87 -19.66
C LYS A 660 -20.72 83.95 -18.63
N THR A 661 -20.17 82.75 -18.49
CA THR A 661 -20.64 81.78 -17.49
C THR A 661 -19.83 81.88 -16.19
N TYR A 662 -20.52 81.86 -15.06
CA TYR A 662 -19.96 82.01 -13.73
C TYR A 662 -20.37 80.87 -12.82
N ARG A 663 -19.51 80.54 -11.86
CA ARG A 663 -19.89 79.65 -10.76
C ARG A 663 -20.92 80.35 -9.90
N PHE A 664 -21.87 79.63 -9.33
CA PHE A 664 -22.90 80.24 -8.50
C PHE A 664 -23.32 79.31 -7.37
N ILE A 665 -23.84 79.91 -6.31
CA ILE A 665 -24.42 79.21 -5.15
C ILE A 665 -25.81 79.78 -4.97
N CYS A 666 -26.78 78.92 -4.74
CA CYS A 666 -28.12 79.35 -4.42
C CYS A 666 -28.29 79.49 -2.90
N HIS A 667 -29.22 80.32 -2.46
CA HIS A 667 -29.53 80.48 -1.04
C HIS A 667 -31.02 80.47 -0.78
N HIS A 668 -31.37 80.15 0.45
CA HIS A 668 -32.68 80.37 1.03
C HIS A 668 -32.49 81.05 2.39
N LYS A 669 -33.18 82.18 2.61
CA LYS A 669 -33.14 82.88 3.89
C LYS A 669 -34.14 82.20 4.84
N LEU A 670 -33.64 81.56 5.89
CA LEU A 670 -34.46 80.80 6.84
C LEU A 670 -35.32 81.78 7.65
N GLY A 671 -36.65 81.60 7.59
CA GLY A 671 -37.63 82.44 8.29
C GLY A 671 -38.30 83.53 7.45
N ALA A 672 -37.99 83.64 6.16
CA ALA A 672 -38.82 84.40 5.22
C ALA A 672 -39.93 83.49 4.66
N GLN A 673 -41.21 83.85 4.83
CA GLN A 673 -42.30 83.17 4.11
C GLN A 673 -42.14 83.42 2.59
N LEU A 674 -42.35 82.35 1.80
CA LEU A 674 -42.24 82.32 0.34
C LEU A 674 -43.07 83.42 -0.35
#